data_AF-A0A7S1YRI0-F1
#
_entry.id   AF-A0A7S1YRI0-F1
#
_cell.length_a   1.000
_cell.length_b   1.000
_cell.length_c   1.000
_cell.angle_alpha   90.00
_cell.angle_beta   90.00
_cell.angle_gamma   90.00
#
_symmetry.space_group_name_H-M   'P 1'
#
loop_
_entity.id
_entity.type
_entity.pdbx_description
1 polymer ?
#
loop_
_entity_poly.entity_id
_entity_poly.type
_entity_poly.pdbx_seq_one_letter_code
_entity_poly.pdbx_strand_id
1 'polypeptide(L)'
;MGKKSKKGQSRGGNSQKKTGQKAGSGGNKKKSTAAAAAKAAKAAVAKNTPPPSPEKAPVVPEAVKEEAQNGAVAEPVPAVEPAEDSKPTADDSGLSEGVEASLVLFTESQQTLIKNLCSPPSNQAHLFDHWRKPSGVVSPSSEATNNVKRKFVAQLESMDASYPDGGLVGYISNAKTLLANSKSGVNPLEGWKPSVPTGQMFDKIDEEFEKVEKVGLNEVTSCGFVLVAGGLGERLGYGDIKIGLPTEMATETSYIQFYIETILAYQSKGDKKLPLCIMTSGDTNDRTVKLLKENNYFGMDEDQITIVQQGSGVPALEDNDAHIALDPHDRYKILSKPHGHGDIHALLYSKGVAKKWLGDGIKWMIFFQDTNGLAFHTLPLALGVSVKFDLAMNSIAVPRKAKQAIGGITRLENEKGEQRTINVEYNQLDPLLRSSGFPNGDVNDEKTGFSPFPGNINQLLFKLEPYSAALEKTKGIMPEFVNPKYKDAEKTVFKKPTRLECMMQDFPTVLEGEEAKKVGFTSIASDLCFSPVKNATKDGVALQKNGTHPGVAASGEADQYAAVRKIMQSIGCDITDAKPATYSGITIVPGPEIVLKPSFVSCPADYKVKFPNPSSIKISARSSLVINGSGVVIESLDLDGALVIDCEEGASGVISDLVVKNDGWKKVRDGSRDNEIIRMRGYHLD
;
A
#
# COMPACT_ATOMS: atom_id res chain seq x y z
N MET A 1 -11.04 -64.10 24.07
CA MET A 1 -10.61 -63.90 25.48
C MET A 1 -10.12 -62.46 25.60
N GLY A 2 -10.56 -61.53 26.44
CA GLY A 2 -11.72 -61.37 27.32
C GLY A 2 -11.76 -59.92 27.83
N LYS A 3 -12.96 -59.32 27.89
CA LYS A 3 -13.56 -58.48 28.97
C LYS A 3 -12.73 -57.29 29.54
N LYS A 4 -13.22 -56.05 29.73
CA LYS A 4 -14.46 -55.47 30.32
C LYS A 4 -14.51 -53.98 29.87
N SER A 5 -15.60 -53.27 29.52
CA SER A 5 -16.96 -53.02 30.06
C SER A 5 -17.09 -52.06 31.27
N LYS A 6 -17.84 -50.95 31.04
CA LYS A 6 -18.83 -50.20 31.87
C LYS A 6 -18.72 -48.69 31.55
N LYS A 7 -19.66 -47.98 30.91
CA LYS A 7 -21.12 -47.72 31.13
C LYS A 7 -21.47 -47.24 32.55
N GLY A 8 -22.01 -46.01 32.61
CA GLY A 8 -22.72 -45.43 33.75
C GLY A 8 -23.41 -44.12 33.37
N GLN A 9 -24.69 -44.21 32.97
CA GLN A 9 -25.65 -43.10 32.95
C GLN A 9 -26.14 -42.82 34.39
N SER A 10 -26.53 -41.57 34.70
CA SER A 10 -27.77 -41.32 35.45
C SER A 10 -28.28 -39.89 35.28
N ARG A 11 -29.61 -39.82 35.10
CA ARG A 11 -30.48 -38.65 34.90
C ARG A 11 -30.93 -38.03 36.23
N GLY A 12 -31.48 -36.82 36.10
CA GLY A 12 -32.56 -36.28 36.94
C GLY A 12 -32.07 -35.26 37.98
N GLY A 13 -32.66 -34.09 38.18
CA GLY A 13 -33.94 -33.52 37.71
C GLY A 13 -34.36 -32.43 38.71
N ASN A 14 -35.30 -31.58 38.30
CA ASN A 14 -36.03 -30.55 39.08
C ASN A 14 -35.23 -29.33 39.57
N SER A 15 -35.79 -28.14 39.76
CA SER A 15 -37.00 -27.41 39.34
C SER A 15 -37.08 -26.20 40.29
N GLN A 16 -37.51 -25.02 39.80
CA GLN A 16 -38.16 -23.88 40.49
C GLN A 16 -37.57 -22.55 40.00
N LYS A 17 -38.26 -21.75 39.16
CA LYS A 17 -39.40 -20.84 39.45
C LYS A 17 -39.16 -19.85 40.60
N LYS A 18 -38.99 -18.57 40.24
CA LYS A 18 -39.61 -17.35 40.82
C LYS A 18 -39.46 -16.24 39.75
N THR A 19 -40.45 -15.89 38.91
CA THR A 19 -41.56 -14.90 39.10
C THR A 19 -41.14 -13.67 39.90
N GLY A 20 -40.96 -12.50 39.28
CA GLY A 20 -41.99 -11.44 39.09
C GLY A 20 -41.62 -10.25 40.00
N GLN A 21 -41.83 -8.95 39.72
CA GLN A 21 -42.73 -8.22 38.83
C GLN A 21 -42.33 -6.72 38.86
N LYS A 22 -42.59 -6.04 37.72
CA LYS A 22 -43.24 -4.71 37.56
C LYS A 22 -42.58 -3.37 38.01
N ALA A 23 -42.46 -2.50 36.99
CA ALA A 23 -43.21 -1.23 36.78
C ALA A 23 -42.48 0.12 36.89
N GLY A 24 -42.83 0.99 35.92
CA GLY A 24 -42.53 2.43 35.83
C GLY A 24 -42.11 2.81 34.41
N SER A 25 -42.99 2.91 33.40
CA SER A 25 -43.94 3.99 33.06
C SER A 25 -43.32 5.39 32.88
N GLY A 26 -43.33 5.88 31.64
CA GLY A 26 -43.09 7.27 31.24
C GLY A 26 -42.62 7.27 29.78
N GLY A 27 -43.39 7.54 28.73
CA GLY A 27 -44.59 8.37 28.65
C GLY A 27 -44.22 9.81 28.30
N ASN A 28 -43.84 10.09 27.04
CA ASN A 28 -44.06 11.42 26.48
C ASN A 28 -44.24 11.41 24.95
N LYS A 29 -45.51 11.45 24.54
CA LYS A 29 -45.94 12.01 23.25
C LYS A 29 -46.00 13.52 23.41
N LYS A 30 -45.40 14.29 22.51
CA LYS A 30 -45.91 15.63 22.16
C LYS A 30 -46.18 15.72 20.67
N LYS A 31 -47.44 16.08 20.41
CA LYS A 31 -48.08 16.32 19.12
C LYS A 31 -47.62 17.65 18.49
N SER A 32 -47.56 17.60 17.17
CA SER A 32 -47.95 18.59 16.16
C SER A 32 -48.35 20.03 16.56
N THR A 33 -47.79 20.99 15.82
CA THR A 33 -48.46 22.15 15.21
C THR A 33 -47.71 22.45 13.91
N ALA A 34 -48.23 22.14 12.71
CA ALA A 34 -49.21 22.89 11.93
C ALA A 34 -48.68 24.19 11.28
N ALA A 35 -48.44 24.10 9.97
CA ALA A 35 -48.87 24.99 8.88
C ALA A 35 -48.25 26.40 8.66
N ALA A 36 -48.26 26.75 7.36
CA ALA A 36 -47.88 28.00 6.67
C ALA A 36 -46.38 28.14 6.35
N ALA A 37 -45.91 28.31 5.11
CA ALA A 37 -46.54 29.01 3.98
C ALA A 37 -46.19 28.39 2.61
N ALA A 38 -47.15 28.46 1.70
CA ALA A 38 -47.03 28.19 0.27
C ALA A 38 -47.16 29.50 -0.53
N LYS A 39 -46.69 29.44 -1.80
CA LYS A 39 -46.80 30.41 -2.92
C LYS A 39 -45.80 31.59 -2.88
N ALA A 40 -45.15 31.99 -3.98
CA ALA A 40 -45.55 31.98 -5.41
C ALA A 40 -44.29 31.77 -6.31
N ALA A 41 -44.32 30.93 -7.36
CA ALA A 41 -44.68 31.24 -8.78
C ALA A 41 -43.68 32.18 -9.48
N LYS A 42 -43.31 32.09 -10.76
CA LYS A 42 -43.53 31.17 -11.89
C LYS A 42 -42.59 31.67 -13.01
N ALA A 43 -42.15 30.76 -13.87
CA ALA A 43 -41.90 30.91 -15.31
C ALA A 43 -40.87 31.95 -15.84
N ALA A 44 -39.83 31.43 -16.49
CA ALA A 44 -39.40 31.93 -17.80
C ALA A 44 -38.84 30.77 -18.64
N VAL A 45 -39.55 30.43 -19.71
CA VAL A 45 -39.12 29.58 -20.81
C VAL A 45 -38.38 30.46 -21.82
N ALA A 46 -37.15 30.13 -22.19
CA ALA A 46 -36.57 30.57 -23.46
C ALA A 46 -35.40 29.69 -23.93
N LYS A 47 -35.68 28.93 -25.00
CA LYS A 47 -34.87 28.68 -26.20
C LYS A 47 -33.47 28.05 -26.09
N ASN A 48 -33.41 26.85 -26.67
CA ASN A 48 -32.24 26.16 -27.22
C ASN A 48 -31.33 27.07 -28.05
N THR A 49 -30.03 26.98 -27.82
CA THR A 49 -28.97 27.22 -28.82
C THR A 49 -27.74 26.39 -28.43
N PRO A 50 -27.09 25.66 -29.36
CA PRO A 50 -25.95 24.80 -29.04
C PRO A 50 -24.67 25.62 -28.79
N PRO A 51 -23.71 25.12 -27.98
CA PRO A 51 -22.43 25.81 -27.77
C PRO A 51 -21.51 25.66 -28.99
N PRO A 52 -20.66 26.66 -29.28
CA PRO A 52 -19.73 26.62 -30.40
C PRO A 52 -18.50 25.75 -30.10
N SER A 53 -17.93 25.19 -31.17
CA SER A 53 -16.67 24.43 -31.18
C SER A 53 -15.49 25.24 -30.62
N PRO A 54 -14.53 24.63 -29.91
CA PRO A 54 -13.37 25.33 -29.40
C PRO A 54 -12.38 25.65 -30.54
N GLU A 55 -12.13 26.95 -30.70
CA GLU A 55 -11.17 27.53 -31.62
C GLU A 55 -9.72 27.34 -31.12
N LYS A 56 -8.79 27.24 -32.06
CA LYS A 56 -7.36 26.97 -31.87
C LYS A 56 -6.69 28.02 -30.99
N ALA A 57 -5.90 27.58 -30.01
CA ALA A 57 -4.99 28.44 -29.26
C ALA A 57 -3.86 29.01 -30.16
N PRO A 58 -3.47 30.28 -29.99
CA PRO A 58 -2.46 30.91 -30.82
C PRO A 58 -1.04 30.51 -30.45
N VAL A 59 -0.23 30.31 -31.48
CA VAL A 59 1.23 30.15 -31.45
C VAL A 59 1.87 31.51 -31.22
N VAL A 60 2.83 31.60 -30.29
CA VAL A 60 3.69 32.77 -30.06
C VAL A 60 5.15 32.26 -29.91
N PRO A 61 6.15 32.95 -30.48
CA PRO A 61 7.18 32.32 -31.30
C PRO A 61 8.53 32.06 -30.61
N GLU A 62 9.34 31.25 -31.29
CA GLU A 62 10.79 31.08 -31.08
C GLU A 62 11.53 32.42 -30.98
N ALA A 63 12.41 32.54 -30.00
CA ALA A 63 13.43 33.58 -29.93
C ALA A 63 14.84 32.95 -29.98
N VAL A 64 15.39 32.99 -31.20
CA VAL A 64 16.75 33.41 -31.58
C VAL A 64 17.96 32.87 -30.78
N LYS A 65 18.74 32.04 -31.49
CA LYS A 65 20.18 31.84 -31.26
C LYS A 65 20.95 33.13 -31.56
N GLU A 66 21.86 33.54 -30.69
CA GLU A 66 22.93 34.47 -31.03
C GLU A 66 24.30 33.86 -30.70
N GLU A 67 25.13 33.77 -31.73
CA GLU A 67 26.54 33.40 -31.67
C GLU A 67 27.41 34.60 -31.30
N ALA A 68 28.60 34.27 -30.79
CA ALA A 68 29.60 35.12 -30.16
C ALA A 68 30.19 36.24 -31.02
N GLN A 69 30.73 37.27 -30.34
CA GLN A 69 32.06 37.81 -30.68
C GLN A 69 32.76 38.55 -29.51
N ASN A 70 34.08 38.52 -29.59
CA ASN A 70 35.14 38.77 -28.61
C ASN A 70 35.21 40.16 -27.95
N GLY A 71 35.80 40.17 -26.74
CA GLY A 71 36.97 41.01 -26.45
C GLY A 71 36.90 41.89 -25.20
N ALA A 72 37.56 41.49 -24.11
CA ALA A 72 38.46 42.34 -23.31
C ALA A 72 39.11 41.53 -22.19
N VAL A 73 40.45 41.56 -22.18
CA VAL A 73 41.33 41.05 -21.13
C VAL A 73 41.29 42.02 -19.96
N ALA A 74 41.07 41.54 -18.73
CA ALA A 74 41.28 42.30 -17.50
C ALA A 74 42.13 41.48 -16.52
N GLU A 75 43.15 42.15 -16.00
CA GLU A 75 44.26 41.67 -15.16
C GLU A 75 43.84 41.19 -13.75
N PRO A 76 44.72 40.42 -13.06
CA PRO A 76 44.41 39.77 -11.80
C PRO A 76 44.44 40.73 -10.60
N VAL A 77 43.43 40.64 -9.74
CA VAL A 77 43.38 41.30 -8.42
C VAL A 77 44.18 40.47 -7.41
N PRO A 78 45.02 41.07 -6.55
CA PRO A 78 46.03 40.35 -5.78
C PRO A 78 45.45 39.55 -4.61
N ALA A 79 46.16 38.47 -4.29
CA ALA A 79 45.93 37.58 -3.16
C ALA A 79 45.97 38.35 -1.83
N VAL A 80 44.97 38.09 -0.96
CA VAL A 80 45.00 38.46 0.45
C VAL A 80 45.62 37.29 1.20
N GLU A 81 46.75 37.56 1.87
CA GLU A 81 47.48 36.60 2.71
C GLU A 81 46.62 36.15 3.92
N PRO A 82 46.78 34.90 4.38
CA PRO A 82 46.05 34.38 5.52
C PRO A 82 46.60 34.96 6.84
N ALA A 83 45.69 35.36 7.72
CA ALA A 83 46.01 35.74 9.09
C ALA A 83 46.49 34.53 9.91
N GLU A 84 47.46 34.80 10.78
CA GLU A 84 48.31 33.88 11.53
C GLU A 84 47.59 32.86 12.43
N ASP A 85 48.26 31.72 12.54
CA ASP A 85 48.03 30.58 13.42
C ASP A 85 47.60 30.93 14.85
N SER A 86 46.43 30.41 15.25
CA SER A 86 46.22 29.99 16.64
C SER A 86 46.25 28.46 16.67
N LYS A 87 47.30 27.92 17.30
CA LYS A 87 47.54 26.49 17.50
C LYS A 87 46.30 25.79 18.08
N PRO A 88 45.85 24.65 17.53
CA PRO A 88 44.94 23.77 18.25
C PRO A 88 45.74 23.04 19.33
N THR A 89 45.38 23.26 20.59
CA THR A 89 45.78 22.39 21.69
C THR A 89 44.97 21.10 21.60
N ALA A 90 45.66 19.99 21.39
CA ALA A 90 45.09 18.66 21.29
C ALA A 90 44.46 18.22 22.63
N ASP A 91 43.14 18.05 22.62
CA ASP A 91 42.51 16.83 23.14
C ASP A 91 41.74 16.22 21.95
N ASP A 92 42.18 15.05 21.49
CA ASP A 92 41.87 14.47 20.17
C ASP A 92 40.48 13.78 20.14
N SER A 93 39.57 14.19 21.03
CA SER A 93 38.25 13.58 21.22
C SER A 93 37.18 14.11 20.26
N GLY A 94 37.36 15.34 19.74
CA GLY A 94 36.34 16.04 18.93
C GLY A 94 35.03 16.31 19.67
N LEU A 95 34.97 16.12 21.00
CA LEU A 95 33.79 16.31 21.83
C LEU A 95 33.71 17.73 22.37
N SER A 96 32.50 18.28 22.50
CA SER A 96 32.31 19.56 23.20
C SER A 96 32.46 19.36 24.72
N GLU A 97 32.92 20.39 25.43
CA GLU A 97 33.10 20.34 26.90
C GLU A 97 31.82 19.88 27.64
N GLY A 98 30.64 20.21 27.10
CA GLY A 98 29.36 19.80 27.68
C GLY A 98 29.03 18.32 27.50
N VAL A 99 29.51 17.70 26.42
CA VAL A 99 29.44 16.25 26.21
C VAL A 99 30.40 15.54 27.16
N GLU A 100 31.64 16.00 27.26
CA GLU A 100 32.66 15.42 28.15
C GLU A 100 32.19 15.40 29.61
N ALA A 101 31.64 16.52 30.10
CA ALA A 101 31.06 16.60 31.44
C ALA A 101 29.85 15.66 31.65
N SER A 102 29.21 15.21 30.58
CA SER A 102 28.05 14.32 30.61
C SER A 102 28.39 12.84 30.41
N LEU A 103 29.62 12.49 29.98
CA LEU A 103 30.00 11.10 29.68
C LEU A 103 29.83 10.15 30.87
N VAL A 104 30.02 10.67 32.09
CA VAL A 104 29.81 9.93 33.36
C VAL A 104 28.37 9.42 33.54
N LEU A 105 27.42 9.94 32.76
CA LEU A 105 26.04 9.46 32.77
C LEU A 105 25.86 8.17 31.96
N PHE A 106 26.77 7.81 31.06
CA PHE A 106 26.53 6.79 30.05
C PHE A 106 27.41 5.56 30.22
N THR A 107 26.96 4.43 29.69
CA THR A 107 27.76 3.19 29.65
C THR A 107 28.97 3.35 28.72
N GLU A 108 29.97 2.46 28.83
CA GLU A 108 31.13 2.49 27.92
C GLU A 108 30.73 2.34 26.44
N SER A 109 29.71 1.52 26.14
CA SER A 109 29.16 1.38 24.78
C SER A 109 28.60 2.69 24.26
N GLN A 110 27.80 3.38 25.08
CA GLN A 110 27.19 4.65 24.74
C GLN A 110 28.22 5.77 24.60
N GLN A 111 29.24 5.81 25.47
CA GLN A 111 30.34 6.77 25.35
C GLN A 111 31.12 6.55 24.05
N THR A 112 31.33 5.29 23.66
CA THR A 112 32.00 4.94 22.40
C THR A 112 31.16 5.37 21.20
N LEU A 113 29.85 5.12 21.22
CA LEU A 113 28.92 5.57 20.17
C LEU A 113 28.96 7.09 20.00
N ILE A 114 28.89 7.85 21.11
CA ILE A 114 28.96 9.32 21.08
C ILE A 114 30.27 9.79 20.43
N LYS A 115 31.41 9.22 20.84
CA LYS A 115 32.72 9.54 20.26
C LYS A 115 32.75 9.27 18.75
N ASN A 116 32.32 8.08 18.33
CA ASN A 116 32.28 7.69 16.91
C ASN A 116 31.36 8.56 16.06
N LEU A 117 30.27 9.06 16.64
CA LEU A 117 29.36 9.99 15.97
C LEU A 117 29.98 11.39 15.82
N CYS A 118 30.68 11.89 16.83
CA CYS A 118 31.29 13.22 16.79
C CYS A 118 32.55 13.27 15.92
N SER A 119 33.33 12.19 15.87
CA SER A 119 34.58 12.13 15.10
C SER A 119 34.34 11.91 13.59
N PRO A 120 35.31 12.24 12.73
CA PRO A 120 35.29 11.83 11.33
C PRO A 120 35.18 10.30 11.17
N PRO A 121 34.46 9.80 10.15
CA PRO A 121 33.83 10.55 9.06
C PRO A 121 32.40 11.04 9.39
N SER A 122 31.86 10.77 10.58
CA SER A 122 30.45 11.03 10.94
C SER A 122 30.15 12.52 11.15
N ASN A 123 31.00 13.22 11.92
CA ASN A 123 30.93 14.67 12.21
C ASN A 123 29.59 15.17 12.79
N GLN A 124 29.00 14.45 13.74
CA GLN A 124 27.67 14.74 14.31
C GLN A 124 27.73 15.48 15.66
N ALA A 125 28.78 16.28 15.89
CA ALA A 125 28.94 17.00 17.16
C ALA A 125 27.80 17.99 17.43
N HIS A 126 27.16 18.52 16.37
CA HIS A 126 26.06 19.48 16.44
C HIS A 126 24.84 18.96 17.21
N LEU A 127 24.63 17.64 17.23
CA LEU A 127 23.59 16.99 18.04
C LEU A 127 23.66 17.35 19.52
N PHE A 128 24.86 17.72 19.99
CA PHE A 128 25.14 17.98 21.39
C PHE A 128 25.46 19.44 21.72
N ASP A 129 25.46 20.36 20.74
CA ASP A 129 25.86 21.77 20.95
C ASP A 129 25.05 22.49 22.04
N HIS A 130 23.80 22.07 22.23
CA HIS A 130 22.91 22.61 23.25
C HIS A 130 23.22 22.11 24.67
N TRP A 131 24.14 21.15 24.81
CA TRP A 131 24.59 20.61 26.10
C TRP A 131 25.63 21.58 26.66
N ARG A 132 25.19 22.55 27.46
CA ARG A 132 26.09 23.55 28.07
C ARG A 132 26.83 23.00 29.28
N LYS A 133 28.03 23.54 29.53
CA LYS A 133 28.72 23.51 30.83
C LYS A 133 27.91 24.30 31.87
N PRO A 134 27.84 23.88 33.15
CA PRO A 134 27.39 24.75 34.23
C PRO A 134 28.35 25.94 34.31
N SER A 135 27.88 27.15 34.01
CA SER A 135 28.69 28.36 34.12
C SER A 135 28.94 28.69 35.60
N GLY A 136 30.11 28.32 36.12
CA GLY A 136 30.73 28.93 37.31
C GLY A 136 30.02 28.79 38.66
N VAL A 137 28.84 28.19 38.73
CA VAL A 137 28.20 27.75 39.98
C VAL A 137 27.75 26.32 39.71
N VAL A 138 28.25 25.39 40.54
CA VAL A 138 27.79 23.99 40.53
C VAL A 138 26.31 24.00 40.92
N SER A 139 25.43 24.13 39.93
CA SER A 139 24.26 23.29 39.94
C SER A 139 24.67 22.05 39.16
N PRO A 140 24.68 20.86 39.77
CA PRO A 140 24.58 19.63 39.01
C PRO A 140 23.47 19.83 37.98
N SER A 141 23.66 19.36 36.74
CA SER A 141 22.53 19.23 35.82
C SER A 141 21.39 18.58 36.60
N SER A 142 20.23 19.23 36.62
CA SER A 142 19.11 18.73 37.41
C SER A 142 18.86 17.28 37.02
N GLU A 143 18.41 16.45 37.95
CA GLU A 143 18.14 15.04 37.65
C GLU A 143 17.17 14.90 36.46
N ALA A 144 16.25 15.86 36.29
CA ALA A 144 15.43 15.99 35.09
C ALA A 144 16.24 16.18 33.79
N THR A 145 17.28 17.02 33.80
CA THR A 145 18.20 17.23 32.67
C THR A 145 19.03 15.98 32.37
N ASN A 146 19.52 15.29 33.40
CA ASN A 146 20.26 14.04 33.21
C ASN A 146 19.36 12.96 32.59
N ASN A 147 18.11 12.89 33.03
CA ASN A 147 17.14 11.93 32.49
C ASN A 147 16.82 12.18 31.01
N VAL A 148 16.69 13.43 30.56
CA VAL A 148 16.50 13.69 29.12
C VAL A 148 17.74 13.34 28.30
N LYS A 149 18.96 13.61 28.79
CA LYS A 149 20.21 13.19 28.15
C LYS A 149 20.33 11.66 28.04
N ARG A 150 20.00 10.92 29.11
CA ARG A 150 19.96 9.45 29.10
C ARG A 150 18.97 8.92 28.05
N LYS A 151 17.78 9.52 27.96
CA LYS A 151 16.78 9.14 26.94
C LYS A 151 17.27 9.41 25.52
N PHE A 152 17.92 10.55 25.28
CA PHE A 152 18.50 10.88 23.98
C PHE A 152 19.57 9.87 23.55
N VAL A 153 20.50 9.54 24.45
CA VAL A 153 21.57 8.57 24.15
C VAL A 153 21.01 7.15 24.00
N ALA A 154 20.00 6.77 24.79
CA ALA A 154 19.30 5.51 24.59
C ALA A 154 18.57 5.45 23.22
N GLN A 155 18.04 6.58 22.74
CA GLN A 155 17.47 6.68 21.40
C GLN A 155 18.54 6.46 20.33
N LEU A 156 19.72 7.09 20.45
CA LEU A 156 20.85 6.88 19.54
C LEU A 156 21.30 5.42 19.54
N GLU A 157 21.48 4.80 20.71
CA GLU A 157 21.88 3.39 20.85
C GLU A 157 20.84 2.46 20.22
N SER A 158 19.54 2.74 20.40
CA SER A 158 18.47 1.96 19.77
C SER A 158 18.49 2.10 18.24
N MET A 159 18.76 3.29 17.70
CA MET A 159 18.85 3.50 16.26
C MET A 159 20.10 2.83 15.68
N ASP A 160 21.22 2.92 16.39
CA ASP A 160 22.48 2.28 16.03
C ASP A 160 22.32 0.76 15.93
N ALA A 161 21.72 0.13 16.95
CA ALA A 161 21.44 -1.30 16.92
C ALA A 161 20.44 -1.72 15.83
N SER A 162 19.58 -0.80 15.36
CA SER A 162 18.55 -1.10 14.36
C SER A 162 19.07 -1.07 12.92
N TYR A 163 20.24 -0.46 12.67
CA TYR A 163 20.83 -0.37 11.35
C TYR A 163 21.98 -1.40 11.22
N PRO A 164 21.75 -2.55 10.54
CA PRO A 164 22.64 -3.71 10.61
C PRO A 164 24.02 -3.47 9.99
N ASP A 165 24.12 -2.60 8.99
CA ASP A 165 25.36 -2.31 8.27
C ASP A 165 26.17 -1.20 8.97
N GLY A 166 26.67 -1.50 10.18
CA GLY A 166 27.59 -0.62 10.91
C GLY A 166 26.93 0.51 11.70
N GLY A 167 25.65 0.35 12.06
CA GLY A 167 24.93 1.27 12.93
C GLY A 167 24.76 2.66 12.35
N LEU A 168 24.67 3.68 13.21
CA LEU A 168 24.47 5.07 12.79
C LEU A 168 25.65 5.59 11.96
N VAL A 169 26.88 5.16 12.25
CA VAL A 169 28.06 5.53 11.46
C VAL A 169 27.93 5.01 10.03
N GLY A 170 27.52 3.74 9.88
CA GLY A 170 27.24 3.15 8.58
C GLY A 170 26.12 3.86 7.84
N TYR A 171 25.02 4.16 8.53
CA TYR A 171 23.89 4.93 7.98
C TYR A 171 24.34 6.31 7.44
N ILE A 172 25.11 7.06 8.22
CA ILE A 172 25.64 8.37 7.81
C ILE A 172 26.58 8.23 6.60
N SER A 173 27.46 7.22 6.62
CA SER A 173 28.37 6.96 5.50
C SER A 173 27.61 6.67 4.21
N ASN A 174 26.61 5.77 4.25
CA ASN A 174 25.77 5.47 3.09
C ASN A 174 25.00 6.72 2.63
N ALA A 175 24.45 7.48 3.59
CA ALA A 175 23.74 8.71 3.28
C ALA A 175 24.59 9.74 2.57
N LYS A 176 25.84 9.96 2.98
CA LYS A 176 26.77 10.85 2.29
C LYS A 176 26.98 10.43 0.84
N THR A 177 27.19 9.13 0.59
CA THR A 177 27.35 8.60 -0.76
C THR A 177 26.09 8.82 -1.61
N LEU A 178 24.90 8.45 -1.09
CA LEU A 178 23.65 8.57 -1.82
C LEU A 178 23.25 10.03 -2.07
N LEU A 179 23.48 10.92 -1.11
CA LEU A 179 23.24 12.36 -1.25
C LEU A 179 24.17 12.98 -2.29
N ALA A 180 25.47 12.63 -2.27
CA ALA A 180 26.42 13.08 -3.26
C ALA A 180 25.99 12.65 -4.68
N ASN A 181 25.60 11.39 -4.86
CA ASN A 181 25.10 10.85 -6.13
C ASN A 181 23.81 11.55 -6.59
N SER A 182 22.87 11.79 -5.67
CA SER A 182 21.62 12.50 -5.94
C SER A 182 21.86 13.96 -6.38
N LYS A 183 22.84 14.62 -5.74
CA LYS A 183 23.24 15.99 -6.06
C LYS A 183 23.86 16.07 -7.45
N SER A 184 24.84 15.21 -7.75
CA SER A 184 25.52 15.14 -9.05
C SER A 184 24.66 14.57 -10.19
N GLY A 185 23.50 13.99 -9.87
CA GLY A 185 22.59 13.47 -10.89
C GLY A 185 23.08 12.17 -11.51
N VAL A 186 23.87 11.39 -10.75
CA VAL A 186 24.30 10.05 -11.18
C VAL A 186 23.07 9.21 -11.50
N ASN A 187 23.02 8.66 -12.72
CA ASN A 187 21.96 7.77 -13.14
C ASN A 187 22.32 6.34 -12.74
N PRO A 188 21.62 5.70 -11.78
CA PRO A 188 21.93 4.33 -11.35
C PRO A 188 21.67 3.28 -12.44
N LEU A 189 21.01 3.68 -13.53
CA LEU A 189 20.70 2.82 -14.68
C LEU A 189 21.58 3.13 -15.91
N GLU A 190 22.60 3.97 -15.77
CA GLU A 190 23.59 4.17 -16.82
C GLU A 190 24.30 2.86 -17.19
N GLY A 191 24.49 2.61 -18.48
CA GLY A 191 25.07 1.35 -19.00
C GLY A 191 24.11 0.16 -19.06
N TRP A 192 22.86 0.31 -18.59
CA TRP A 192 21.84 -0.73 -18.71
C TRP A 192 20.99 -0.58 -19.98
N LYS A 193 20.74 -1.70 -20.65
CA LYS A 193 19.88 -1.80 -21.83
C LYS A 193 18.51 -2.36 -21.43
N PRO A 194 17.41 -1.61 -21.63
CA PRO A 194 16.08 -2.05 -21.27
C PRO A 194 15.45 -2.94 -22.35
N SER A 195 14.63 -3.89 -21.91
CA SER A 195 13.77 -4.71 -22.76
C SER A 195 12.53 -5.19 -21.98
N VAL A 196 11.50 -5.61 -22.69
CA VAL A 196 10.30 -6.18 -22.05
C VAL A 196 10.68 -7.48 -21.34
N PRO A 197 10.34 -7.67 -20.06
CA PRO A 197 10.66 -8.89 -19.33
C PRO A 197 9.83 -10.10 -19.79
N THR A 198 10.17 -11.28 -19.29
CA THR A 198 9.31 -12.47 -19.43
C THR A 198 8.01 -12.28 -18.65
N GLY A 199 6.87 -12.59 -19.26
CA GLY A 199 5.57 -12.48 -18.62
C GLY A 199 4.41 -12.71 -19.58
N GLN A 200 3.19 -12.53 -19.09
CA GLN A 200 1.96 -12.67 -19.88
C GLN A 200 0.99 -11.52 -19.57
N MET A 201 0.27 -11.07 -20.59
CA MET A 201 -0.72 -9.99 -20.51
C MET A 201 -2.13 -10.55 -20.76
N PHE A 202 -3.08 -10.11 -19.94
CA PHE A 202 -4.50 -10.47 -20.02
C PHE A 202 -5.35 -9.19 -19.98
N ASP A 203 -5.94 -8.83 -21.12
CA ASP A 203 -6.83 -7.68 -21.26
C ASP A 203 -8.31 -8.03 -21.07
N LYS A 204 -8.64 -9.32 -21.14
CA LYS A 204 -9.99 -9.88 -20.99
C LYS A 204 -9.95 -11.28 -20.36
N ILE A 205 -11.12 -11.75 -19.95
CA ILE A 205 -11.34 -13.13 -19.49
C ILE A 205 -11.71 -13.95 -20.72
N ASP A 206 -10.75 -14.74 -21.23
CA ASP A 206 -10.92 -15.63 -22.38
C ASP A 206 -10.41 -17.05 -22.04
N GLU A 207 -10.38 -17.93 -23.05
CA GLU A 207 -9.97 -19.33 -22.86
C GLU A 207 -8.53 -19.48 -22.33
N GLU A 208 -7.61 -18.59 -22.72
CA GLU A 208 -6.23 -18.64 -22.22
C GLU A 208 -6.16 -18.12 -20.78
N PHE A 209 -6.94 -17.09 -20.41
CA PHE A 209 -7.12 -16.68 -19.02
C PHE A 209 -7.56 -17.87 -18.16
N GLU A 210 -8.65 -18.53 -18.55
CA GLU A 210 -9.24 -19.64 -17.78
C GLU A 210 -8.27 -20.83 -17.64
N LYS A 211 -7.53 -21.14 -18.72
CA LYS A 211 -6.53 -22.21 -18.72
C LYS A 211 -5.38 -21.91 -17.75
N VAL A 212 -4.86 -20.68 -17.75
CA VAL A 212 -3.75 -20.28 -16.87
C VAL A 212 -4.23 -20.18 -15.42
N GLU A 213 -5.41 -19.60 -15.19
CA GLU A 213 -6.04 -19.54 -13.86
C GLU A 213 -6.21 -20.93 -13.25
N LYS A 214 -6.66 -21.90 -14.04
CA LYS A 214 -6.80 -23.30 -13.61
C LYS A 214 -5.48 -23.93 -13.15
N VAL A 215 -4.34 -23.52 -13.71
CA VAL A 215 -3.02 -23.96 -13.22
C VAL A 215 -2.79 -23.43 -11.81
N GLY A 216 -2.95 -22.12 -11.60
CA GLY A 216 -2.68 -21.49 -10.30
C GLY A 216 -3.71 -21.79 -9.21
N LEU A 217 -4.92 -22.24 -9.57
CA LEU A 217 -5.87 -22.80 -8.59
C LEU A 217 -5.30 -24.00 -7.82
N ASN A 218 -4.39 -24.78 -8.43
CA ASN A 218 -3.72 -25.88 -7.73
C ASN A 218 -2.64 -25.39 -6.75
N GLU A 219 -2.20 -24.14 -6.88
CA GLU A 219 -1.12 -23.56 -6.10
C GLU A 219 -1.59 -22.62 -4.98
N VAL A 220 -2.80 -22.04 -5.12
CA VAL A 220 -3.32 -21.05 -4.16
C VAL A 220 -3.48 -21.61 -2.74
N THR A 221 -3.73 -22.91 -2.61
CA THR A 221 -3.81 -23.65 -1.33
C THR A 221 -2.44 -23.88 -0.66
N SER A 222 -1.37 -23.31 -1.22
CA SER A 222 -0.01 -23.32 -0.65
C SER A 222 0.62 -21.92 -0.74
N CYS A 223 -0.19 -20.87 -0.61
CA CYS A 223 0.24 -19.48 -0.64
C CYS A 223 0.15 -18.84 0.75
N GLY A 224 1.19 -18.11 1.16
CA GLY A 224 1.20 -17.22 2.32
C GLY A 224 0.96 -15.76 1.91
N PHE A 225 0.41 -14.96 2.82
CA PHE A 225 -0.10 -13.62 2.52
C PHE A 225 0.61 -12.58 3.38
N VAL A 226 1.22 -11.56 2.78
CA VAL A 226 1.90 -10.48 3.49
C VAL A 226 1.23 -9.15 3.18
N LEU A 227 0.55 -8.61 4.19
CA LEU A 227 -0.14 -7.32 4.14
C LEU A 227 0.77 -6.21 4.66
N VAL A 228 1.01 -5.18 3.86
CA VAL A 228 1.68 -3.95 4.31
C VAL A 228 0.65 -2.92 4.75
N ALA A 229 0.49 -2.72 6.07
CA ALA A 229 -0.55 -1.90 6.70
C ALA A 229 0.02 -0.89 7.74
N GLY A 230 1.14 -0.25 7.41
CA GLY A 230 1.82 0.70 8.30
C GLY A 230 1.21 2.12 8.35
N GLY A 231 0.22 2.44 7.50
CA GLY A 231 -0.29 3.80 7.33
C GLY A 231 -1.69 4.06 7.90
N LEU A 232 -1.88 5.23 8.51
CA LEU A 232 -3.19 5.77 8.86
C LEU A 232 -3.93 6.34 7.63
N GLY A 233 -5.24 6.50 7.76
CA GLY A 233 -6.11 7.06 6.72
C GLY A 233 -6.19 8.59 6.67
N GLU A 234 -5.34 9.33 7.39
CA GLU A 234 -5.51 10.78 7.59
C GLU A 234 -5.57 11.57 6.27
N ARG A 235 -4.72 11.21 5.31
CA ARG A 235 -4.73 11.82 3.96
C ARG A 235 -6.06 11.62 3.23
N LEU A 236 -6.79 10.55 3.53
CA LEU A 236 -8.11 10.26 2.98
C LEU A 236 -9.22 11.08 3.66
N GLY A 237 -8.93 11.65 4.83
CA GLY A 237 -9.92 12.20 5.76
C GLY A 237 -10.51 11.16 6.70
N TYR A 238 -9.76 10.11 7.04
CA TYR A 238 -10.12 9.03 7.97
C TYR A 238 -9.13 8.94 9.14
N GLY A 239 -9.61 9.05 10.37
CA GLY A 239 -8.80 9.12 11.60
C GLY A 239 -8.34 7.77 12.16
N ASP A 240 -8.55 6.67 11.43
CA ASP A 240 -8.18 5.32 11.87
C ASP A 240 -7.34 4.55 10.83
N ILE A 241 -7.01 3.30 11.14
CA ILE A 241 -6.26 2.40 10.26
C ILE A 241 -7.03 2.10 8.99
N LYS A 242 -6.38 2.25 7.83
CA LYS A 242 -7.05 2.10 6.53
C LYS A 242 -7.67 0.72 6.31
N ILE A 243 -7.07 -0.33 6.86
CA ILE A 243 -7.58 -1.70 6.72
C ILE A 243 -8.94 -1.91 7.41
N GLY A 244 -9.34 -0.99 8.31
CA GLY A 244 -10.66 -0.94 8.92
C GLY A 244 -11.70 -0.19 8.08
N LEU A 245 -11.33 0.43 6.95
CA LEU A 245 -12.30 1.03 6.04
C LEU A 245 -13.16 -0.08 5.40
N PRO A 246 -14.46 0.16 5.19
CA PRO A 246 -15.28 -0.75 4.41
C PRO A 246 -14.83 -0.72 2.93
N THR A 247 -14.81 -1.88 2.29
CA THR A 247 -14.55 -1.99 0.86
C THR A 247 -15.73 -1.44 0.05
N GLU A 248 -16.94 -1.56 0.60
CA GLU A 248 -18.23 -1.19 0.02
C GLU A 248 -19.29 -0.93 1.12
N MET A 249 -20.42 -0.30 0.80
CA MET A 249 -21.44 0.08 1.79
C MET A 249 -22.63 -0.89 1.93
N ALA A 250 -22.78 -1.87 1.04
CA ALA A 250 -23.89 -2.83 1.07
C ALA A 250 -23.75 -3.85 2.19
N THR A 251 -22.53 -4.27 2.54
CA THR A 251 -22.26 -5.14 3.70
C THR A 251 -21.35 -4.51 4.74
N GLU A 252 -20.76 -3.35 4.43
CA GLU A 252 -19.78 -2.64 5.26
C GLU A 252 -18.57 -3.53 5.63
N THR A 253 -18.25 -4.50 4.78
CA THR A 253 -17.12 -5.42 4.99
C THR A 253 -15.82 -4.63 4.99
N SER A 254 -15.05 -4.67 6.09
CA SER A 254 -13.75 -3.99 6.14
C SER A 254 -12.73 -4.63 5.19
N TYR A 255 -11.72 -3.88 4.74
CA TYR A 255 -10.63 -4.43 3.91
C TYR A 255 -9.97 -5.65 4.55
N ILE A 256 -9.63 -5.58 5.86
CA ILE A 256 -9.01 -6.72 6.55
C ILE A 256 -9.94 -7.94 6.62
N GLN A 257 -11.24 -7.72 6.85
CA GLN A 257 -12.23 -8.79 6.84
C GLN A 257 -12.31 -9.43 5.45
N PHE A 258 -12.42 -8.63 4.38
CA PHE A 258 -12.48 -9.14 3.01
C PHE A 258 -11.23 -9.97 2.66
N TYR A 259 -10.04 -9.50 3.05
CA TYR A 259 -8.80 -10.23 2.83
C TYR A 259 -8.77 -11.56 3.60
N ILE A 260 -9.15 -11.56 4.88
CA ILE A 260 -9.19 -12.79 5.68
C ILE A 260 -10.24 -13.78 5.14
N GLU A 261 -11.46 -13.32 4.86
CA GLU A 261 -12.52 -14.14 4.26
C GLU A 261 -12.06 -14.77 2.94
N THR A 262 -11.30 -14.03 2.12
CA THR A 262 -10.73 -14.56 0.87
C THR A 262 -9.65 -15.60 1.10
N ILE A 263 -8.76 -15.39 2.07
CA ILE A 263 -7.73 -16.38 2.44
C ILE A 263 -8.39 -17.66 2.95
N LEU A 264 -9.43 -17.55 3.78
CA LEU A 264 -10.19 -18.69 4.28
C LEU A 264 -10.94 -19.43 3.16
N ALA A 265 -11.47 -18.69 2.17
CA ALA A 265 -12.05 -19.30 0.98
C ALA A 265 -11.03 -20.12 0.19
N TYR A 266 -9.81 -19.62 0.00
CA TYR A 266 -8.73 -20.41 -0.63
C TYR A 266 -8.28 -21.59 0.24
N GLN A 267 -8.19 -21.39 1.56
CA GLN A 267 -7.87 -22.45 2.51
C GLN A 267 -8.87 -23.59 2.41
N SER A 268 -10.17 -23.31 2.30
CA SER A 268 -11.22 -24.33 2.19
C SER A 268 -11.09 -25.25 0.97
N LYS A 269 -10.30 -24.85 -0.04
CA LYS A 269 -10.01 -25.64 -1.25
C LYS A 269 -8.86 -26.65 -1.06
N GLY A 270 -8.22 -26.68 0.10
CA GLY A 270 -7.15 -27.62 0.43
C GLY A 270 -7.02 -27.91 1.93
N ASP A 271 -6.01 -28.71 2.30
CA ASP A 271 -5.88 -29.18 3.69
C ASP A 271 -4.91 -28.35 4.55
N LYS A 272 -4.28 -27.32 3.97
CA LYS A 272 -3.28 -26.49 4.67
C LYS A 272 -3.92 -25.23 5.25
N LYS A 273 -3.51 -24.87 6.47
CA LYS A 273 -3.75 -23.52 7.00
C LYS A 273 -2.91 -22.51 6.24
N LEU A 274 -3.53 -21.48 5.66
CA LEU A 274 -2.84 -20.43 4.91
C LEU A 274 -2.46 -19.27 5.83
N PRO A 275 -1.16 -18.91 5.95
CA PRO A 275 -0.75 -17.91 6.92
C PRO A 275 -0.88 -16.48 6.39
N LEU A 276 -1.13 -15.54 7.31
CA LEU A 276 -1.19 -14.11 7.07
C LEU A 276 -0.16 -13.38 7.94
N CYS A 277 0.76 -12.65 7.33
CA CYS A 277 1.64 -11.71 8.02
C CYS A 277 1.13 -10.29 7.80
N ILE A 278 0.98 -9.51 8.87
CA ILE A 278 0.55 -8.10 8.79
C ILE A 278 1.68 -7.22 9.30
N MET A 279 2.21 -6.37 8.42
CA MET A 279 3.17 -5.35 8.80
C MET A 279 2.45 -4.10 9.31
N THR A 280 2.70 -3.73 10.56
CA THR A 280 2.15 -2.54 11.21
C THR A 280 3.25 -1.50 11.48
N SER A 281 2.86 -0.28 11.84
CA SER A 281 3.75 0.74 12.40
C SER A 281 3.40 0.99 13.87
N GLY A 282 4.17 1.85 14.54
CA GLY A 282 3.83 2.30 15.90
C GLY A 282 2.43 2.92 16.00
N ASP A 283 1.95 3.57 14.93
CA ASP A 283 0.64 4.22 14.91
C ASP A 283 -0.52 3.24 14.61
N THR A 284 -0.24 2.12 13.94
CA THR A 284 -1.28 1.18 13.47
C THR A 284 -1.34 -0.12 14.25
N ASN A 285 -0.30 -0.47 15.03
CA ASN A 285 -0.20 -1.78 15.68
C ASN A 285 -1.35 -2.06 16.65
N ASP A 286 -1.54 -1.22 17.67
CA ASP A 286 -2.53 -1.47 18.73
C ASP A 286 -3.96 -1.46 18.18
N ARG A 287 -4.23 -0.58 17.21
CA ARG A 287 -5.52 -0.49 16.51
C ARG A 287 -5.78 -1.76 15.68
N THR A 288 -4.76 -2.28 15.00
CA THR A 288 -4.85 -3.52 14.20
C THR A 288 -5.12 -4.73 15.11
N VAL A 289 -4.35 -4.88 16.19
CA VAL A 289 -4.56 -5.96 17.17
C VAL A 289 -5.95 -5.89 17.78
N LYS A 290 -6.41 -4.69 18.14
CA LYS A 290 -7.75 -4.46 18.69
C LYS A 290 -8.83 -4.86 17.68
N LEU A 291 -8.75 -4.38 16.45
CA LEU A 291 -9.72 -4.67 15.39
C LEU A 291 -9.85 -6.18 15.15
N LEU A 292 -8.73 -6.91 15.08
CA LEU A 292 -8.72 -8.36 14.92
C LEU A 292 -9.38 -9.07 16.11
N LYS A 293 -8.99 -8.74 17.35
CA LYS A 293 -9.51 -9.39 18.56
C LYS A 293 -11.01 -9.15 18.77
N GLU A 294 -11.47 -7.92 18.58
CA GLU A 294 -12.89 -7.56 18.74
C GLU A 294 -13.80 -8.30 17.76
N ASN A 295 -13.26 -8.72 16.62
CA ASN A 295 -13.99 -9.47 15.58
C ASN A 295 -13.63 -10.95 15.53
N ASN A 296 -13.03 -11.51 16.59
CA ASN A 296 -12.59 -12.91 16.65
C ASN A 296 -11.79 -13.33 15.40
N TYR A 297 -10.84 -12.48 15.00
CA TYR A 297 -9.96 -12.66 13.84
C TYR A 297 -10.71 -12.92 12.53
N PHE A 298 -11.98 -12.48 12.44
CA PHE A 298 -12.88 -12.70 11.30
C PHE A 298 -12.99 -14.18 10.89
N GLY A 299 -12.85 -15.09 11.85
CA GLY A 299 -12.93 -16.54 11.65
C GLY A 299 -11.62 -17.24 11.30
N MET A 300 -10.51 -16.51 11.10
CA MET A 300 -9.18 -17.11 10.95
C MET A 300 -8.60 -17.49 12.30
N ASP A 301 -7.90 -18.62 12.37
CA ASP A 301 -7.24 -19.00 13.62
C ASP A 301 -6.12 -18.02 13.97
N GLU A 302 -6.03 -17.64 15.25
CA GLU A 302 -5.04 -16.67 15.74
C GLU A 302 -3.59 -17.10 15.42
N ASP A 303 -3.30 -18.40 15.39
CA ASP A 303 -1.98 -18.96 15.09
C ASP A 303 -1.57 -18.82 13.61
N GLN A 304 -2.51 -18.52 12.71
CA GLN A 304 -2.24 -18.22 11.30
C GLN A 304 -1.76 -16.78 11.09
N ILE A 305 -2.02 -15.88 12.04
CA ILE A 305 -1.75 -14.45 11.90
C ILE A 305 -0.47 -14.07 12.64
N THR A 306 0.51 -13.55 11.91
CA THR A 306 1.74 -12.99 12.47
C THR A 306 1.77 -11.48 12.27
N ILE A 307 1.85 -10.71 13.36
CA ILE A 307 2.01 -9.24 13.26
C ILE A 307 3.49 -8.91 13.41
N VAL A 308 4.03 -8.18 12.44
CA VAL A 308 5.40 -7.65 12.48
C VAL A 308 5.35 -6.13 12.47
N GLN A 309 5.84 -5.51 13.54
CA GLN A 309 5.81 -4.06 13.66
C GLN A 309 7.13 -3.46 13.13
N GLN A 310 7.01 -2.45 12.28
CA GLN A 310 8.15 -1.62 11.86
C GLN A 310 8.78 -0.90 13.06
N GLY A 311 10.09 -0.69 12.99
CA GLY A 311 10.82 0.06 14.01
C GLY A 311 10.42 1.54 14.07
N SER A 312 11.06 2.31 14.95
CA SER A 312 10.80 3.75 15.14
C SER A 312 11.24 4.63 13.95
N GLY A 313 11.63 4.03 12.82
CA GLY A 313 12.17 4.70 11.65
C GLY A 313 13.68 4.92 11.72
N VAL A 314 14.20 5.62 10.71
CA VAL A 314 15.61 6.00 10.58
C VAL A 314 15.80 7.49 10.88
N PRO A 315 17.02 7.94 11.26
CA PRO A 315 17.30 9.35 11.47
C PRO A 315 17.02 10.19 10.23
N ALA A 316 16.32 11.31 10.40
CA ALA A 316 16.19 12.31 9.35
C ALA A 316 17.51 13.10 9.22
N LEU A 317 17.80 13.57 8.01
CA LEU A 317 19.04 14.27 7.66
C LEU A 317 18.72 15.70 7.22
N GLU A 318 19.40 16.68 7.78
CA GLU A 318 19.10 18.10 7.55
C GLU A 318 19.79 18.71 6.32
N ASP A 319 20.88 18.12 5.85
CA ASP A 319 21.67 18.63 4.72
C ASP A 319 22.43 17.54 3.92
N ASN A 320 23.25 18.00 2.97
CA ASN A 320 24.06 17.15 2.09
C ASN A 320 25.25 16.47 2.78
N ASP A 321 25.66 16.95 3.96
CA ASP A 321 26.70 16.33 4.77
C ASP A 321 26.14 15.26 5.71
N ALA A 322 24.86 14.92 5.55
CA ALA A 322 24.14 13.92 6.33
C ALA A 322 24.20 14.21 7.84
N HIS A 323 24.14 15.49 8.24
CA HIS A 323 23.90 15.84 9.63
C HIS A 323 22.51 15.35 10.05
N ILE A 324 22.43 14.64 11.18
CA ILE A 324 21.17 14.14 11.72
C ILE A 324 20.34 15.32 12.26
N ALA A 325 19.06 15.36 11.91
CA ALA A 325 18.14 16.39 12.36
C ALA A 325 17.60 16.10 13.77
N LEU A 326 17.54 17.14 14.60
CA LEU A 326 16.80 17.12 15.86
C LEU A 326 15.30 17.39 15.62
N ASP A 327 14.45 16.93 16.54
CA ASP A 327 13.02 17.25 16.54
C ASP A 327 12.85 18.77 16.74
N PRO A 328 12.13 19.48 15.84
CA PRO A 328 11.95 20.93 15.93
C PRO A 328 11.28 21.41 17.22
N HIS A 329 10.60 20.50 17.94
CA HIS A 329 9.90 20.77 19.18
C HIS A 329 10.62 20.20 20.41
N ASP A 330 11.66 19.38 20.24
CA ASP A 330 12.44 18.80 21.32
C ASP A 330 13.90 18.54 20.90
N ARG A 331 14.80 19.42 21.36
CA ARG A 331 16.25 19.31 21.10
C ARG A 331 16.92 18.08 21.73
N TYR A 332 16.26 17.39 22.66
CA TYR A 332 16.73 16.12 23.24
C TYR A 332 16.07 14.91 22.58
N LYS A 333 15.67 15.04 21.31
CA LYS A 333 15.07 13.98 20.52
C LYS A 333 15.54 14.05 19.07
N ILE A 334 15.95 12.92 18.51
CA ILE A 334 16.25 12.79 17.09
C ILE A 334 14.93 12.79 16.30
N LEU A 335 14.90 13.55 15.20
CA LEU A 335 13.80 13.49 14.26
C LEU A 335 13.90 12.19 13.45
N SER A 336 12.92 11.30 13.62
CA SER A 336 12.85 10.03 12.88
C SER A 336 11.85 10.10 11.73
N LYS A 337 12.10 9.32 10.67
CA LYS A 337 11.17 9.15 9.56
C LYS A 337 11.06 7.68 9.16
N PRO A 338 9.92 7.23 8.61
CA PRO A 338 9.81 5.89 8.06
C PRO A 338 10.89 5.63 7.00
N HIS A 339 11.58 4.51 7.15
CA HIS A 339 12.62 4.03 6.22
C HIS A 339 11.99 3.55 4.90
N GLY A 340 10.76 3.05 4.93
CA GLY A 340 10.03 2.66 3.74
C GLY A 340 9.40 1.30 3.92
N HIS A 341 8.68 0.84 2.91
CA HIS A 341 8.04 -0.47 2.96
C HIS A 341 9.02 -1.62 2.68
N GLY A 342 10.28 -1.35 2.26
CA GLY A 342 11.32 -2.37 2.11
C GLY A 342 11.71 -3.06 3.43
N ASP A 343 11.46 -2.44 4.59
CA ASP A 343 11.70 -3.04 5.91
C ASP A 343 10.99 -4.39 6.12
N ILE A 344 9.93 -4.66 5.35
CA ILE A 344 9.21 -5.94 5.42
C ILE A 344 10.15 -7.13 5.22
N HIS A 345 11.16 -7.04 4.37
CA HIS A 345 12.09 -8.14 4.11
C HIS A 345 12.92 -8.47 5.35
N ALA A 346 13.48 -7.45 6.01
CA ALA A 346 14.23 -7.59 7.26
C ALA A 346 13.33 -8.07 8.42
N LEU A 347 12.07 -7.63 8.48
CA LEU A 347 11.11 -8.10 9.46
C LEU A 347 10.76 -9.57 9.27
N LEU A 348 10.50 -10.01 8.04
CA LEU A 348 10.20 -11.42 7.74
C LEU A 348 11.40 -12.33 8.05
N TYR A 349 12.63 -11.85 7.82
CA TYR A 349 13.85 -12.55 8.21
C TYR A 349 14.02 -12.62 9.73
N SER A 350 14.07 -11.48 10.40
CA SER A 350 14.38 -11.39 11.85
C SER A 350 13.31 -12.05 12.73
N LYS A 351 12.06 -12.10 12.27
CA LYS A 351 10.96 -12.81 12.94
C LYS A 351 10.79 -14.26 12.49
N GLY A 352 11.63 -14.73 11.57
CA GLY A 352 11.63 -16.11 11.08
C GLY A 352 10.37 -16.52 10.29
N VAL A 353 9.61 -15.54 9.77
CA VAL A 353 8.30 -15.79 9.12
C VAL A 353 8.47 -16.61 7.85
N ALA A 354 9.33 -16.17 6.92
CA ALA A 354 9.54 -16.86 5.65
C ALA A 354 10.07 -18.29 5.87
N LYS A 355 11.01 -18.45 6.80
CA LYS A 355 11.59 -19.75 7.17
C LYS A 355 10.56 -20.69 7.78
N LYS A 356 9.71 -20.19 8.67
CA LYS A 356 8.62 -20.97 9.27
C LYS A 356 7.64 -21.43 8.20
N TRP A 357 7.17 -20.53 7.34
CA TRP A 357 6.21 -20.86 6.29
C TRP A 357 6.75 -21.89 5.30
N LEU A 358 8.03 -21.80 4.95
CA LEU A 358 8.70 -22.80 4.12
C LEU A 358 8.69 -24.18 4.81
N GLY A 359 8.97 -24.23 6.12
CA GLY A 359 8.88 -25.45 6.93
C GLY A 359 7.46 -26.02 7.06
N ASP A 360 6.44 -25.16 7.03
CA ASP A 360 5.02 -25.53 7.05
C ASP A 360 4.50 -25.99 5.66
N GLY A 361 5.36 -26.04 4.64
CA GLY A 361 5.02 -26.50 3.30
C GLY A 361 4.30 -25.47 2.43
N ILE A 362 4.40 -24.17 2.79
CA ILE A 362 3.98 -23.07 1.92
C ILE A 362 4.99 -22.95 0.76
N LYS A 363 4.48 -22.75 -0.45
CA LYS A 363 5.28 -22.67 -1.69
C LYS A 363 5.38 -21.25 -2.22
N TRP A 364 4.32 -20.47 -2.06
CA TRP A 364 4.17 -19.15 -2.64
C TRP A 364 3.95 -18.11 -1.56
N MET A 365 4.30 -16.88 -1.85
CA MET A 365 4.04 -15.77 -0.95
C MET A 365 3.66 -14.53 -1.75
N ILE A 366 2.53 -13.90 -1.42
CA ILE A 366 2.12 -12.64 -2.05
C ILE A 366 2.21 -11.47 -1.08
N PHE A 367 2.82 -10.39 -1.54
CA PHE A 367 2.79 -9.09 -0.89
C PHE A 367 1.69 -8.24 -1.51
N PHE A 368 0.86 -7.62 -0.67
CA PHE A 368 -0.23 -6.76 -1.11
C PHE A 368 -0.41 -5.57 -0.16
N GLN A 369 -1.17 -4.56 -0.62
CA GLN A 369 -1.30 -3.26 0.04
C GLN A 369 -2.66 -3.12 0.73
N ASP A 370 -2.74 -2.18 1.67
CA ASP A 370 -3.85 -1.95 2.60
C ASP A 370 -5.27 -1.83 2.02
N THR A 371 -5.44 -1.26 0.82
CA THR A 371 -6.74 -0.75 0.35
C THR A 371 -7.00 -1.01 -1.14
N ASN A 372 -6.49 -2.12 -1.69
CA ASN A 372 -6.86 -2.58 -3.03
C ASN A 372 -7.97 -3.64 -2.93
N GLY A 373 -9.21 -3.26 -3.28
CA GLY A 373 -10.38 -4.16 -3.17
C GLY A 373 -10.38 -5.29 -4.19
N LEU A 374 -9.54 -5.18 -5.22
CA LEU A 374 -9.44 -6.17 -6.30
C LEU A 374 -8.18 -7.05 -6.19
N ALA A 375 -7.42 -6.94 -5.09
CA ALA A 375 -6.09 -7.55 -4.96
C ALA A 375 -6.06 -9.05 -5.28
N PHE A 376 -7.07 -9.81 -4.83
CA PHE A 376 -7.08 -11.27 -4.94
C PHE A 376 -7.94 -11.82 -6.06
N HIS A 377 -8.74 -10.99 -6.76
CA HIS A 377 -9.61 -11.44 -7.85
C HIS A 377 -8.88 -12.30 -8.87
N THR A 378 -7.62 -11.98 -9.15
CA THR A 378 -6.81 -12.65 -10.17
C THR A 378 -5.54 -13.30 -9.60
N LEU A 379 -5.49 -13.56 -8.29
CA LEU A 379 -4.33 -14.23 -7.67
C LEU A 379 -4.08 -15.62 -8.27
N PRO A 380 -5.08 -16.50 -8.49
CA PRO A 380 -4.84 -17.78 -9.15
C PRO A 380 -4.29 -17.63 -10.57
N LEU A 381 -4.69 -16.61 -11.33
CA LEU A 381 -4.10 -16.32 -12.64
C LEU A 381 -2.61 -15.98 -12.53
N ALA A 382 -2.23 -15.08 -11.61
CA ALA A 382 -0.84 -14.70 -11.39
C ALA A 382 0.03 -15.89 -10.95
N LEU A 383 -0.50 -16.76 -10.08
CA LEU A 383 0.14 -18.03 -9.71
C LEU A 383 0.34 -18.93 -10.93
N GLY A 384 -0.67 -19.05 -11.80
CA GLY A 384 -0.58 -19.83 -13.03
C GLY A 384 0.54 -19.35 -13.96
N VAL A 385 0.69 -18.03 -14.11
CA VAL A 385 1.81 -17.43 -14.86
C VAL A 385 3.15 -17.74 -14.19
N SER A 386 3.24 -17.58 -12.86
CA SER A 386 4.48 -17.90 -12.12
C SER A 386 4.91 -19.35 -12.29
N VAL A 387 3.97 -20.30 -12.29
CA VAL A 387 4.25 -21.71 -12.57
C VAL A 387 4.72 -21.91 -14.01
N LYS A 388 3.98 -21.34 -14.98
CA LYS A 388 4.25 -21.51 -16.42
C LYS A 388 5.65 -21.05 -16.81
N PHE A 389 6.15 -19.99 -16.17
CA PHE A 389 7.46 -19.41 -16.48
C PHE A 389 8.53 -19.67 -15.40
N ASP A 390 8.27 -20.55 -14.42
CA ASP A 390 9.13 -20.81 -13.24
C ASP A 390 9.68 -19.53 -12.61
N LEU A 391 8.80 -18.56 -12.31
CA LEU A 391 9.20 -17.28 -11.78
C LEU A 391 9.57 -17.38 -10.29
N ALA A 392 10.76 -16.90 -9.93
CA ALA A 392 11.17 -16.64 -8.56
C ALA A 392 10.40 -15.45 -7.96
N MET A 393 10.15 -14.44 -8.80
CA MET A 393 9.31 -13.29 -8.47
C MET A 393 8.48 -12.86 -9.70
N ASN A 394 7.22 -12.56 -9.46
CA ASN A 394 6.25 -12.11 -10.44
C ASN A 394 5.61 -10.81 -9.95
N SER A 395 5.92 -9.72 -10.64
CA SER A 395 5.27 -8.43 -10.42
C SER A 395 3.90 -8.43 -11.09
N ILE A 396 2.84 -8.38 -10.28
CA ILE A 396 1.50 -8.16 -10.83
C ILE A 396 1.42 -6.70 -11.28
N ALA A 397 0.93 -6.51 -12.50
CA ALA A 397 0.98 -5.25 -13.21
C ALA A 397 -0.32 -5.01 -13.98
N VAL A 398 -0.46 -3.81 -14.53
CA VAL A 398 -1.59 -3.42 -15.38
C VAL A 398 -1.10 -2.84 -16.70
N PRO A 399 -1.90 -2.90 -17.78
CA PRO A 399 -1.65 -2.09 -18.96
C PRO A 399 -1.56 -0.60 -18.57
N ARG A 400 -0.44 0.05 -18.91
CA ARG A 400 -0.22 1.48 -18.64
C ARG A 400 -0.02 2.24 -19.94
N LYS A 401 -0.43 3.49 -20.00
CA LYS A 401 -0.06 4.37 -21.11
C LYS A 401 1.40 4.80 -20.95
N ALA A 402 2.09 4.96 -22.06
CA ALA A 402 3.43 5.54 -22.07
C ALA A 402 3.42 6.91 -21.37
N LYS A 403 4.46 7.18 -20.58
CA LYS A 403 4.64 8.39 -19.76
C LYS A 403 3.59 8.60 -18.66
N GLN A 404 2.71 7.62 -18.44
CA GLN A 404 1.84 7.60 -17.26
C GLN A 404 2.71 7.55 -16.00
N ALA A 405 2.29 8.24 -14.94
CA ALA A 405 3.00 8.32 -13.66
C ALA A 405 2.90 7.01 -12.85
N ILE A 406 3.38 5.91 -13.42
CA ILE A 406 3.47 4.57 -12.86
C ILE A 406 4.72 3.89 -13.43
N GLY A 407 5.52 3.28 -12.55
CA GLY A 407 6.74 2.58 -12.94
C GLY A 407 6.46 1.41 -13.88
N GLY A 408 7.37 1.19 -14.82
CA GLY A 408 7.31 0.08 -15.77
C GLY A 408 8.16 -1.09 -15.29
N ILE A 409 7.63 -2.32 -15.37
CA ILE A 409 8.45 -3.51 -15.15
C ILE A 409 9.36 -3.70 -16.37
N THR A 410 10.67 -3.66 -16.14
CA THR A 410 11.68 -3.61 -17.20
C THR A 410 12.79 -4.59 -16.91
N ARG A 411 13.12 -5.43 -17.90
CA ARG A 411 14.35 -6.22 -17.88
C ARG A 411 15.51 -5.35 -18.31
N LEU A 412 16.58 -5.36 -17.53
CA LEU A 412 17.81 -4.62 -17.75
C LEU A 412 18.96 -5.61 -17.94
N GLU A 413 19.79 -5.35 -18.94
CA GLU A 413 21.05 -6.06 -19.18
C GLU A 413 22.20 -5.08 -19.37
N ASN A 414 23.35 -5.31 -18.75
CA ASN A 414 24.54 -4.47 -18.93
C ASN A 414 25.61 -5.16 -19.80
N GLU A 415 26.68 -4.44 -20.14
CA GLU A 415 27.75 -4.96 -21.00
C GLU A 415 28.54 -6.13 -20.39
N LYS A 416 28.45 -6.32 -19.07
CA LYS A 416 29.05 -7.45 -18.36
C LYS A 416 28.18 -8.72 -18.42
N GLY A 417 27.00 -8.63 -19.04
CA GLY A 417 26.03 -9.72 -19.12
C GLY A 417 25.21 -9.91 -17.84
N GLU A 418 25.28 -8.97 -16.88
CA GLU A 418 24.41 -9.02 -15.71
C GLU A 418 22.98 -8.67 -16.13
N GLN A 419 22.02 -9.45 -15.63
CA GLN A 419 20.60 -9.28 -15.93
C GLN A 419 19.80 -9.10 -14.64
N ARG A 420 18.82 -8.20 -14.68
CA ARG A 420 17.81 -8.06 -13.63
C ARG A 420 16.50 -7.52 -14.19
N THR A 421 15.38 -7.92 -13.63
CA THR A 421 14.08 -7.32 -13.92
C THR A 421 13.63 -6.51 -12.72
N ILE A 422 13.37 -5.21 -12.89
CA ILE A 422 12.98 -4.32 -11.80
C ILE A 422 11.83 -3.41 -12.22
N ASN A 423 11.19 -2.77 -11.25
CA ASN A 423 10.36 -1.61 -11.49
C ASN A 423 11.27 -0.39 -11.77
N VAL A 424 11.17 0.17 -12.98
CA VAL A 424 11.83 1.43 -13.33
C VAL A 424 10.80 2.54 -13.23
N GLU A 425 11.04 3.52 -12.36
CA GLU A 425 10.12 4.63 -12.16
C GLU A 425 9.90 5.43 -13.44
N TYR A 426 8.69 5.97 -13.61
CA TYR A 426 8.26 6.63 -14.86
C TYR A 426 9.19 7.79 -15.27
N ASN A 427 9.75 8.50 -14.29
CA ASN A 427 10.67 9.61 -14.49
C ASN A 427 12.10 9.16 -14.87
N GLN A 428 12.42 7.87 -14.70
CA GLN A 428 13.69 7.26 -15.11
C GLN A 428 13.55 6.47 -16.41
N LEU A 429 12.39 5.86 -16.66
CA LEU A 429 12.17 4.95 -17.78
C LEU A 429 12.28 5.66 -19.14
N ASP A 430 11.64 6.82 -19.34
CA ASP A 430 11.73 7.55 -20.62
C ASP A 430 13.18 8.01 -20.92
N PRO A 431 13.92 8.64 -19.97
CA PRO A 431 15.35 8.92 -20.15
C PRO A 431 16.19 7.67 -20.46
N LEU A 432 15.98 6.57 -19.73
CA LEU A 432 16.69 5.30 -19.94
C LEU A 432 16.47 4.75 -21.35
N LEU A 433 15.23 4.74 -21.82
CA LEU A 433 14.90 4.27 -23.16
C LEU A 433 15.59 5.13 -24.24
N ARG A 434 15.58 6.46 -24.08
CA ARG A 434 16.24 7.38 -25.02
C ARG A 434 17.75 7.16 -25.08
N SER A 435 18.40 6.98 -23.93
CA SER A 435 19.85 6.73 -23.88
C SER A 435 20.24 5.35 -24.43
N SER A 436 19.32 4.39 -24.44
CA SER A 436 19.60 2.99 -24.77
C SER A 436 19.05 2.55 -26.14
N GLY A 437 18.90 3.49 -27.07
CA GLY A 437 18.59 3.19 -28.48
C GLY A 437 17.11 3.25 -28.87
N PHE A 438 16.23 3.74 -28.00
CA PHE A 438 14.82 4.01 -28.32
C PHE A 438 14.63 5.53 -28.49
N PRO A 439 14.80 6.11 -29.70
CA PRO A 439 14.86 7.57 -29.89
C PRO A 439 13.59 8.29 -29.43
N ASN A 440 12.44 7.62 -29.52
CA ASN A 440 11.15 8.18 -29.11
C ASN A 440 10.87 8.01 -27.61
N GLY A 441 11.73 7.31 -26.87
CA GLY A 441 11.60 7.03 -25.44
C GLY A 441 10.47 6.05 -25.15
N ASP A 442 9.72 6.30 -24.08
CA ASP A 442 8.54 5.51 -23.72
C ASP A 442 7.37 5.88 -24.63
N VAL A 443 6.95 4.93 -25.47
CA VAL A 443 5.87 5.08 -26.45
C VAL A 443 4.88 3.91 -26.34
N ASN A 444 3.63 4.17 -26.72
CA ASN A 444 2.64 3.10 -26.79
C ASN A 444 2.94 2.21 -27.99
N ASP A 445 2.79 0.90 -27.81
CA ASP A 445 2.71 -0.05 -28.91
C ASP A 445 1.44 0.24 -29.74
N GLU A 446 1.59 0.23 -31.06
CA GLU A 446 0.52 0.64 -31.99
C GLU A 446 -0.69 -0.32 -31.98
N LYS A 447 -0.46 -1.61 -31.70
CA LYS A 447 -1.51 -2.63 -31.73
C LYS A 447 -2.34 -2.63 -30.45
N THR A 448 -1.68 -2.56 -29.31
CA THR A 448 -2.33 -2.61 -27.99
C THR A 448 -2.77 -1.23 -27.52
N GLY A 449 -2.12 -0.16 -27.99
CA GLY A 449 -2.33 1.21 -27.53
C GLY A 449 -1.78 1.47 -26.13
N PHE A 450 -1.01 0.57 -25.54
CA PHE A 450 -0.37 0.70 -24.22
C PHE A 450 1.14 0.65 -24.36
N SER A 451 1.88 1.11 -23.34
CA SER A 451 3.33 0.93 -23.32
C SER A 451 3.65 -0.57 -23.19
N PRO A 452 4.69 -1.06 -23.89
CA PRO A 452 5.08 -2.48 -23.83
C PRO A 452 5.62 -2.89 -22.46
N PHE A 453 6.04 -1.93 -21.63
CA PHE A 453 6.40 -2.17 -20.24
C PHE A 453 5.13 -2.12 -19.37
N PRO A 454 4.78 -3.16 -18.61
CA PRO A 454 3.53 -3.14 -17.83
C PRO A 454 3.71 -2.30 -16.55
N GLY A 455 2.64 -1.65 -16.10
CA GLY A 455 2.65 -0.75 -14.95
C GLY A 455 2.60 -1.49 -13.62
N ASN A 456 3.59 -1.32 -12.76
CA ASN A 456 3.66 -1.97 -11.46
C ASN A 456 2.54 -1.48 -10.52
N ILE A 457 1.78 -2.41 -9.94
CA ILE A 457 0.75 -2.08 -8.92
C ILE A 457 1.16 -2.46 -7.49
N ASN A 458 2.42 -2.85 -7.31
CA ASN A 458 3.03 -3.20 -6.03
C ASN A 458 2.33 -4.38 -5.31
N GLN A 459 1.84 -5.32 -6.11
CA GLN A 459 1.46 -6.66 -5.67
C GLN A 459 2.51 -7.63 -6.20
N LEU A 460 3.23 -8.28 -5.28
CA LEU A 460 4.45 -8.99 -5.59
C LEU A 460 4.31 -10.45 -5.17
N LEU A 461 4.38 -11.37 -6.12
CA LEU A 461 4.24 -12.79 -5.88
C LEU A 461 5.62 -13.46 -5.95
N PHE A 462 5.98 -14.21 -4.92
CA PHE A 462 7.28 -14.86 -4.78
C PHE A 462 7.13 -16.37 -4.69
N LYS A 463 8.06 -17.11 -5.30
CA LYS A 463 8.32 -18.49 -4.93
C LYS A 463 9.08 -18.47 -3.60
N LEU A 464 8.53 -19.12 -2.57
CA LEU A 464 8.97 -18.92 -1.18
C LEU A 464 10.38 -19.45 -0.92
N GLU A 465 10.76 -20.56 -1.55
CA GLU A 465 12.09 -21.16 -1.38
C GLU A 465 13.24 -20.21 -1.80
N PRO A 466 13.32 -19.70 -3.04
CA PRO A 466 14.37 -18.76 -3.43
C PRO A 466 14.26 -17.44 -2.66
N TYR A 467 13.05 -16.99 -2.32
CA TYR A 467 12.85 -15.81 -1.49
C TYR A 467 13.49 -15.98 -0.10
N SER A 468 13.21 -17.09 0.58
CA SER A 468 13.76 -17.38 1.91
C SER A 468 15.30 -17.53 1.87
N ALA A 469 15.84 -18.12 0.81
CA ALA A 469 17.29 -18.24 0.63
C ALA A 469 17.95 -16.85 0.47
N ALA A 470 17.33 -15.96 -0.31
CA ALA A 470 17.81 -14.58 -0.45
C ALA A 470 17.78 -13.83 0.89
N LEU A 471 16.70 -13.97 1.68
CA LEU A 471 16.63 -13.37 3.02
C LEU A 471 17.71 -13.90 3.97
N GLU A 472 17.99 -15.21 3.98
CA GLU A 472 19.04 -15.79 4.82
C GLU A 472 20.42 -15.22 4.48
N LYS A 473 20.66 -14.93 3.20
CA LYS A 473 21.90 -14.32 2.71
C LYS A 473 21.99 -12.83 3.06
N THR A 474 20.95 -12.05 2.75
CA THR A 474 20.98 -10.59 2.92
C THR A 474 20.51 -10.11 4.28
N LYS A 475 20.02 -11.02 5.13
CA LYS A 475 19.33 -10.68 6.38
C LYS A 475 18.09 -9.81 6.16
N GLY A 476 17.55 -9.86 4.95
CA GLY A 476 16.44 -9.02 4.49
C GLY A 476 16.78 -7.55 4.28
N ILE A 477 18.07 -7.20 4.27
CA ILE A 477 18.54 -5.85 3.93
C ILE A 477 18.30 -5.61 2.44
N MET A 478 17.77 -4.44 2.13
CA MET A 478 17.42 -4.00 0.78
C MET A 478 18.26 -2.77 0.40
N PRO A 479 18.61 -2.57 -0.88
CA PRO A 479 19.30 -1.36 -1.30
C PRO A 479 18.51 -0.11 -0.96
N GLU A 480 19.24 0.93 -0.55
CA GLU A 480 18.68 2.22 -0.16
C GLU A 480 18.86 3.26 -1.27
N PHE A 481 17.99 4.25 -1.27
CA PHE A 481 18.09 5.45 -2.09
C PHE A 481 17.72 6.70 -1.27
N VAL A 482 17.92 7.89 -1.84
CA VAL A 482 17.54 9.16 -1.19
C VAL A 482 16.90 10.11 -2.20
N ASN A 483 15.85 10.82 -1.78
CA ASN A 483 15.12 11.77 -2.63
C ASN A 483 14.93 13.14 -1.93
N PRO A 484 16.02 13.89 -1.69
CA PRO A 484 15.95 15.18 -1.05
C PRO A 484 15.14 16.17 -1.87
N LYS A 485 14.35 17.00 -1.19
CA LYS A 485 13.60 18.10 -1.82
C LYS A 485 14.34 19.40 -1.57
N TYR A 486 14.82 20.06 -2.63
CA TYR A 486 15.61 21.28 -2.53
C TYR A 486 14.77 22.56 -2.65
N LYS A 487 15.20 23.62 -1.95
CA LYS A 487 14.64 24.98 -2.06
C LYS A 487 15.15 25.70 -3.31
N ASP A 488 16.38 25.37 -3.68
CA ASP A 488 17.19 25.98 -4.73
C ASP A 488 17.45 24.99 -5.88
N ALA A 489 17.85 25.52 -7.04
CA ALA A 489 18.13 24.71 -8.23
C ALA A 489 19.51 24.04 -8.15
N GLU A 490 20.42 24.64 -7.40
CA GLU A 490 21.80 24.24 -7.16
C GLU A 490 21.92 23.04 -6.20
N LYS A 491 20.78 22.60 -5.65
CA LYS A 491 20.67 21.45 -4.73
C LYS A 491 21.55 21.60 -3.48
N THR A 492 21.55 22.78 -2.88
CA THR A 492 22.35 23.07 -1.68
C THR A 492 21.54 23.05 -0.40
N VAL A 493 20.26 23.45 -0.44
CA VAL A 493 19.43 23.62 0.77
C VAL A 493 18.17 22.76 0.69
N PHE A 494 17.95 21.90 1.69
CA PHE A 494 16.73 21.11 1.77
C PHE A 494 15.50 21.97 2.16
N LYS A 495 14.34 21.67 1.55
CA LYS A 495 13.02 22.20 1.93
C LYS A 495 12.58 21.70 3.29
N LYS A 496 12.91 20.44 3.58
CA LYS A 496 12.65 19.73 4.84
C LYS A 496 13.70 18.63 4.98
N PRO A 497 14.03 18.18 6.21
CA PRO A 497 14.94 17.06 6.40
C PRO A 497 14.56 15.84 5.54
N THR A 498 15.53 15.15 4.98
CA THR A 498 15.34 13.92 4.19
C THR A 498 15.63 12.67 5.05
N ARG A 499 15.64 11.47 4.47
CA ARG A 499 16.11 10.21 5.07
C ARG A 499 16.42 9.22 3.95
N LEU A 500 17.19 8.17 4.25
CA LEU A 500 17.33 7.04 3.33
C LEU A 500 16.02 6.26 3.24
N GLU A 501 15.76 5.71 2.06
CA GLU A 501 14.55 4.98 1.76
C GLU A 501 14.88 3.61 1.16
N CYS A 502 14.06 2.60 1.47
CA CYS A 502 14.10 1.30 0.79
C CYS A 502 12.71 0.89 0.28
N MET A 503 12.69 0.17 -0.84
CA MET A 503 11.47 -0.26 -1.52
C MET A 503 11.35 -1.79 -1.56
N MET A 504 10.13 -2.31 -1.40
CA MET A 504 9.88 -3.75 -1.35
C MET A 504 9.92 -4.38 -2.75
N GLN A 505 9.54 -3.60 -3.77
CA GLN A 505 9.63 -4.00 -5.18
C GLN A 505 11.06 -4.06 -5.70
N ASP A 506 12.04 -3.56 -4.95
CA ASP A 506 13.46 -3.63 -5.33
C ASP A 506 14.08 -4.99 -4.99
N PHE A 507 13.32 -5.93 -4.41
CA PHE A 507 13.77 -7.29 -4.11
C PHE A 507 14.56 -7.99 -5.25
N PRO A 508 14.22 -7.84 -6.54
CA PRO A 508 15.01 -8.44 -7.61
C PRO A 508 16.49 -8.04 -7.63
N THR A 509 16.84 -6.88 -7.05
CA THR A 509 18.22 -6.38 -7.00
C THR A 509 19.13 -7.18 -6.07
N VAL A 510 18.56 -7.96 -5.16
CA VAL A 510 19.33 -8.82 -4.23
C VAL A 510 19.35 -10.29 -4.64
N LEU A 511 18.67 -10.64 -5.74
CA LEU A 511 18.77 -11.96 -6.34
C LEU A 511 20.08 -12.11 -7.12
N GLU A 512 20.60 -13.33 -7.14
CA GLU A 512 21.84 -13.68 -7.85
C GLU A 512 21.67 -14.95 -8.68
N GLY A 513 22.61 -15.18 -9.59
CA GLY A 513 22.67 -16.39 -10.40
C GLY A 513 21.43 -16.57 -11.28
N GLU A 514 20.93 -17.80 -11.36
CA GLU A 514 19.76 -18.13 -12.20
C GLU A 514 18.45 -17.54 -11.67
N GLU A 515 18.31 -17.31 -10.35
CA GLU A 515 17.08 -16.76 -9.78
C GLU A 515 16.85 -15.29 -10.19
N ALA A 516 17.92 -14.52 -10.40
CA ALA A 516 17.85 -13.15 -10.91
C ALA A 516 17.24 -13.08 -12.34
N LYS A 517 17.37 -14.16 -13.12
CA LYS A 517 16.81 -14.28 -14.48
C LYS A 517 15.33 -14.73 -14.47
N LYS A 518 14.84 -15.23 -13.34
CA LYS A 518 13.47 -15.74 -13.14
C LYS A 518 12.54 -14.69 -12.55
N VAL A 519 12.77 -13.42 -12.87
CA VAL A 519 11.91 -12.32 -12.45
C VAL A 519 11.10 -11.82 -13.65
N GLY A 520 9.78 -11.87 -13.51
CA GLY A 520 8.85 -11.57 -14.58
C GLY A 520 7.63 -10.78 -14.12
N PHE A 521 6.57 -10.83 -14.93
CA PHE A 521 5.34 -10.11 -14.63
C PHE A 521 4.07 -10.84 -15.09
N THR A 522 2.95 -10.44 -14.52
CA THR A 522 1.59 -10.74 -15.00
C THR A 522 0.84 -9.44 -15.15
N SER A 523 0.52 -9.04 -16.38
CA SER A 523 -0.24 -7.83 -16.65
C SER A 523 -1.71 -8.17 -16.79
N ILE A 524 -2.58 -7.50 -16.06
CA ILE A 524 -4.00 -7.79 -15.99
C ILE A 524 -4.77 -6.49 -16.20
N ALA A 525 -5.91 -6.53 -16.89
CA ALA A 525 -6.80 -5.39 -16.99
C ALA A 525 -7.02 -4.74 -15.61
N SER A 526 -6.82 -3.42 -15.53
CA SER A 526 -6.81 -2.71 -14.24
C SER A 526 -8.15 -2.84 -13.50
N ASP A 527 -9.25 -2.87 -14.25
CA ASP A 527 -10.61 -3.05 -13.73
C ASP A 527 -10.90 -4.45 -13.18
N LEU A 528 -9.94 -5.38 -13.24
CA LEU A 528 -10.03 -6.71 -12.63
C LEU A 528 -9.11 -6.90 -11.43
N CYS A 529 -8.10 -6.04 -11.22
CA CYS A 529 -7.05 -6.30 -10.22
C CYS A 529 -6.53 -5.07 -9.46
N PHE A 530 -6.92 -3.84 -9.85
CA PHE A 530 -6.34 -2.62 -9.28
C PHE A 530 -7.37 -1.51 -9.04
N SER A 531 -7.80 -1.40 -7.78
CA SER A 531 -8.65 -0.32 -7.30
C SER A 531 -8.23 0.15 -5.90
N PRO A 532 -7.19 1.01 -5.80
CA PRO A 532 -6.70 1.52 -4.53
C PRO A 532 -7.53 2.71 -4.02
N VAL A 533 -7.78 2.76 -2.70
CA VAL A 533 -8.33 3.93 -2.00
C VAL A 533 -7.22 4.69 -1.29
N LYS A 534 -6.65 5.70 -1.96
CA LYS A 534 -5.43 6.40 -1.51
C LYS A 534 -5.51 7.93 -1.48
N ASN A 535 -6.57 8.51 -2.07
CA ASN A 535 -6.75 9.95 -2.19
C ASN A 535 -7.96 10.44 -1.39
N ALA A 536 -7.88 11.65 -0.83
CA ALA A 536 -9.08 12.38 -0.39
C ALA A 536 -9.97 12.70 -1.59
N THR A 537 -11.27 12.81 -1.34
CA THR A 537 -12.29 13.12 -2.37
C THR A 537 -11.91 14.34 -3.21
N LYS A 538 -11.44 15.42 -2.57
CA LYS A 538 -11.02 16.66 -3.26
C LYS A 538 -9.89 16.44 -4.26
N ASP A 539 -8.88 15.65 -3.90
CA ASP A 539 -7.75 15.34 -4.78
C ASP A 539 -8.20 14.41 -5.92
N GLY A 540 -9.08 13.45 -5.61
CA GLY A 540 -9.68 12.56 -6.60
C GLY A 540 -10.47 13.31 -7.67
N VAL A 541 -11.19 14.37 -7.31
CA VAL A 541 -11.90 15.24 -8.29
C VAL A 541 -10.91 15.88 -9.27
N ALA A 542 -9.76 16.35 -8.78
CA ALA A 542 -8.73 16.93 -9.64
C ALA A 542 -8.10 15.88 -10.58
N LEU A 543 -7.83 14.67 -10.08
CA LEU A 543 -7.33 13.57 -10.89
C LEU A 543 -8.32 13.17 -11.99
N GLN A 544 -9.60 13.01 -11.64
CA GLN A 544 -10.67 12.65 -12.57
C GLN A 544 -10.77 13.66 -13.72
N LYS A 545 -10.70 14.96 -13.40
CA LYS A 545 -10.74 16.04 -14.40
C LYS A 545 -9.60 15.93 -15.42
N ASN A 546 -8.46 15.36 -15.02
CA ASN A 546 -7.30 15.13 -15.86
C ASN A 546 -7.31 13.72 -16.51
N GLY A 547 -8.44 13.00 -16.46
CA GLY A 547 -8.57 11.66 -17.02
C GLY A 547 -7.80 10.57 -16.25
N THR A 548 -7.38 10.85 -15.02
CA THR A 548 -6.71 9.88 -14.14
C THR A 548 -7.71 9.29 -13.16
N HIS A 549 -7.59 7.99 -12.86
CA HIS A 549 -8.47 7.32 -11.92
C HIS A 549 -8.47 8.03 -10.54
N PRO A 550 -9.63 8.32 -9.93
CA PRO A 550 -9.69 9.13 -8.71
C PRO A 550 -9.02 8.47 -7.50
N GLY A 551 -9.15 7.15 -7.35
CA GLY A 551 -8.56 6.39 -6.23
C GLY A 551 -9.08 6.84 -4.85
N VAL A 552 -10.38 7.10 -4.76
CA VAL A 552 -11.10 7.55 -3.55
C VAL A 552 -12.11 6.47 -3.13
N ALA A 553 -12.69 6.59 -1.92
CA ALA A 553 -13.63 5.58 -1.40
C ALA A 553 -14.81 5.30 -2.37
N ALA A 554 -15.42 6.36 -2.93
CA ALA A 554 -16.54 6.21 -3.88
C ALA A 554 -16.15 5.45 -5.16
N SER A 555 -14.98 5.74 -5.75
CA SER A 555 -14.52 5.01 -6.94
C SER A 555 -14.10 3.58 -6.58
N GLY A 556 -13.46 3.39 -5.42
CA GLY A 556 -13.00 2.07 -4.98
C GLY A 556 -14.13 1.06 -4.76
N GLU A 557 -15.26 1.53 -4.22
CA GLU A 557 -16.48 0.72 -4.11
C GLU A 557 -17.11 0.46 -5.48
N ALA A 558 -17.21 1.47 -6.34
CA ALA A 558 -17.80 1.31 -7.67
C ALA A 558 -17.01 0.34 -8.56
N ASP A 559 -15.68 0.35 -8.47
CA ASP A 559 -14.79 -0.55 -9.20
C ASP A 559 -14.97 -2.00 -8.77
N GLN A 560 -15.18 -2.27 -7.48
CA GLN A 560 -15.46 -3.62 -6.99
C GLN A 560 -16.75 -4.17 -7.59
N TYR A 561 -17.84 -3.41 -7.54
CA TYR A 561 -19.07 -3.81 -8.19
C TYR A 561 -18.87 -3.98 -9.70
N ALA A 562 -18.14 -3.06 -10.35
CA ALA A 562 -17.88 -3.12 -11.79
C ALA A 562 -17.11 -4.38 -12.19
N ALA A 563 -16.12 -4.79 -11.41
CA ALA A 563 -15.37 -6.03 -11.65
C ALA A 563 -16.29 -7.25 -11.61
N VAL A 564 -17.16 -7.35 -10.60
CA VAL A 564 -18.15 -8.44 -10.48
C VAL A 564 -19.10 -8.45 -11.68
N ARG A 565 -19.67 -7.29 -12.04
CA ARG A 565 -20.57 -7.16 -13.21
C ARG A 565 -19.87 -7.58 -14.49
N LYS A 566 -18.63 -7.14 -14.70
CA LYS A 566 -17.82 -7.50 -15.88
C LYS A 566 -17.59 -9.00 -15.98
N ILE A 567 -17.27 -9.67 -14.87
CA ILE A 567 -17.10 -11.14 -14.86
C ILE A 567 -18.43 -11.84 -15.15
N MET A 568 -19.52 -11.45 -14.51
CA MET A 568 -20.85 -12.03 -14.75
C MET A 568 -21.32 -11.84 -16.21
N GLN A 569 -21.13 -10.66 -16.78
CA GLN A 569 -21.43 -10.38 -18.19
C GLN A 569 -20.55 -11.23 -19.12
N SER A 570 -19.27 -11.41 -18.79
CA SER A 570 -18.34 -12.22 -19.61
C SER A 570 -18.74 -13.69 -19.74
N ILE A 571 -19.47 -14.24 -18.75
CA ILE A 571 -20.00 -15.61 -18.80
C ILE A 571 -21.43 -15.67 -19.38
N GLY A 572 -22.04 -14.54 -19.72
CA GLY A 572 -23.35 -14.46 -20.39
C GLY A 572 -24.53 -14.06 -19.50
N CYS A 573 -24.31 -13.50 -18.30
CA CYS A 573 -25.38 -12.93 -17.49
C CYS A 573 -25.90 -11.62 -18.07
N ASP A 574 -27.21 -11.38 -17.96
CA ASP A 574 -27.87 -10.14 -18.36
C ASP A 574 -27.86 -9.13 -17.21
N ILE A 575 -26.81 -8.32 -17.18
CA ILE A 575 -26.59 -7.29 -16.16
C ILE A 575 -26.68 -5.91 -16.83
N THR A 576 -27.63 -5.08 -16.40
CA THR A 576 -27.78 -3.72 -16.92
C THR A 576 -27.10 -2.72 -15.99
N ASP A 577 -26.09 -1.99 -16.45
CA ASP A 577 -25.45 -0.94 -15.66
C ASP A 577 -26.38 0.26 -15.42
N ALA A 578 -26.29 0.84 -14.22
CA ALA A 578 -26.91 2.13 -13.93
C ALA A 578 -26.26 3.25 -14.74
N LYS A 579 -27.04 4.33 -14.95
CA LYS A 579 -26.47 5.55 -15.51
C LYS A 579 -25.43 6.14 -14.53
N PRO A 580 -24.32 6.69 -15.04
CA PRO A 580 -23.34 7.36 -14.18
C PRO A 580 -23.97 8.44 -13.30
N ALA A 581 -23.55 8.48 -12.05
CA ALA A 581 -23.99 9.44 -11.05
C ALA A 581 -22.78 10.07 -10.34
N THR A 582 -22.91 11.33 -9.95
CA THR A 582 -21.81 12.09 -9.32
C THR A 582 -22.07 12.32 -7.85
N TYR A 583 -21.16 11.92 -6.95
CA TYR A 583 -21.23 12.14 -5.50
C TYR A 583 -20.00 12.90 -5.05
N SER A 584 -20.19 14.02 -4.34
CA SER A 584 -19.08 14.91 -3.91
C SER A 584 -18.07 15.25 -5.02
N GLY A 585 -18.53 15.37 -6.26
CA GLY A 585 -17.71 15.67 -7.45
C GLY A 585 -17.07 14.46 -8.16
N ILE A 586 -17.21 13.26 -7.60
CA ILE A 586 -16.70 12.01 -8.17
C ILE A 586 -17.81 11.31 -8.96
N THR A 587 -17.55 10.95 -10.22
CA THR A 587 -18.53 10.28 -11.08
C THR A 587 -18.27 8.79 -11.09
N ILE A 588 -19.30 8.00 -10.75
CA ILE A 588 -19.25 6.53 -10.69
C ILE A 588 -20.45 5.93 -11.40
N VAL A 589 -20.38 4.63 -11.72
CA VAL A 589 -21.55 3.81 -12.05
C VAL A 589 -22.07 3.20 -10.73
N PRO A 590 -23.21 3.67 -10.20
CA PRO A 590 -23.61 3.35 -8.82
C PRO A 590 -24.13 1.94 -8.63
N GLY A 591 -24.60 1.27 -9.69
CA GLY A 591 -25.17 -0.07 -9.59
C GLY A 591 -25.27 -0.81 -10.94
N PRO A 592 -25.76 -2.06 -10.94
CA PRO A 592 -26.21 -2.79 -9.75
C PRO A 592 -25.07 -3.03 -8.75
N GLU A 593 -25.42 -2.99 -7.47
CA GLU A 593 -24.50 -3.36 -6.38
C GLU A 593 -24.52 -4.88 -6.28
N ILE A 594 -23.41 -5.55 -6.59
CA ILE A 594 -23.32 -7.00 -6.48
C ILE A 594 -22.14 -7.33 -5.57
N VAL A 595 -22.46 -7.82 -4.38
CA VAL A 595 -21.50 -8.27 -3.37
C VAL A 595 -21.56 -9.79 -3.30
N LEU A 596 -20.54 -10.44 -3.86
CA LEU A 596 -20.38 -11.87 -3.75
C LEU A 596 -19.30 -12.12 -2.70
N LYS A 597 -19.69 -12.68 -1.54
CA LYS A 597 -18.75 -12.95 -0.45
C LYS A 597 -17.68 -13.96 -0.90
N PRO A 598 -16.44 -13.89 -0.38
CA PRO A 598 -15.36 -14.77 -0.83
C PRO A 598 -15.66 -16.26 -0.69
N SER A 599 -16.48 -16.65 0.30
CA SER A 599 -16.95 -18.03 0.48
C SER A 599 -17.82 -18.54 -0.68
N PHE A 600 -18.51 -17.64 -1.40
CA PHE A 600 -19.32 -17.97 -2.57
C PHE A 600 -18.47 -17.97 -3.85
N VAL A 601 -17.70 -16.90 -4.09
CA VAL A 601 -16.72 -16.81 -5.19
C VAL A 601 -15.44 -16.15 -4.72
N SER A 602 -14.30 -16.75 -5.04
CA SER A 602 -12.96 -16.27 -4.67
C SER A 602 -12.09 -15.94 -5.88
N CYS A 603 -12.53 -16.30 -7.08
CA CYS A 603 -11.86 -16.06 -8.36
C CYS A 603 -12.84 -16.22 -9.55
N PRO A 604 -12.53 -15.67 -10.73
CA PRO A 604 -13.32 -15.83 -11.95
C PRO A 604 -13.75 -17.26 -12.27
N ALA A 605 -12.89 -18.27 -12.10
CA ALA A 605 -13.24 -19.67 -12.35
C ALA A 605 -14.46 -20.16 -11.54
N ASP A 606 -14.72 -19.60 -10.35
CA ASP A 606 -15.85 -20.01 -9.50
C ASP A 606 -17.20 -19.59 -10.12
N TYR A 607 -17.24 -18.54 -10.95
CA TYR A 607 -18.49 -17.95 -11.44
C TYR A 607 -19.30 -18.91 -12.32
N LYS A 608 -18.66 -19.66 -13.23
CA LYS A 608 -19.36 -20.64 -14.08
C LYS A 608 -19.94 -21.81 -13.27
N VAL A 609 -19.35 -22.13 -12.12
CA VAL A 609 -19.84 -23.16 -11.21
C VAL A 609 -21.03 -22.64 -10.41
N LYS A 610 -20.97 -21.37 -9.98
CA LYS A 610 -22.00 -20.73 -9.16
C LYS A 610 -23.22 -20.25 -9.94
N PHE A 611 -23.04 -19.95 -11.23
CA PHE A 611 -24.08 -19.53 -12.17
C PHE A 611 -24.08 -20.46 -13.39
N PRO A 612 -24.56 -21.71 -13.25
CA PRO A 612 -24.47 -22.72 -14.32
C PRO A 612 -25.30 -22.38 -15.57
N ASN A 613 -26.35 -21.55 -15.44
CA ASN A 613 -27.17 -21.08 -16.57
C ASN A 613 -27.11 -19.54 -16.65
N PRO A 614 -25.97 -18.94 -17.02
CA PRO A 614 -25.75 -17.50 -16.90
C PRO A 614 -26.78 -16.67 -17.69
N SER A 615 -27.26 -17.14 -18.84
CA SER A 615 -28.31 -16.47 -19.62
C SER A 615 -29.66 -16.34 -18.90
N SER A 616 -29.86 -17.09 -17.82
CA SER A 616 -31.06 -17.06 -16.97
C SER A 616 -30.89 -16.15 -15.74
N ILE A 617 -29.76 -15.43 -15.65
CA ILE A 617 -29.48 -14.46 -14.59
C ILE A 617 -29.70 -13.06 -15.16
N LYS A 618 -30.70 -12.37 -14.63
CA LYS A 618 -31.09 -11.00 -15.00
C LYS A 618 -31.04 -10.11 -13.78
N ILE A 619 -30.23 -9.06 -13.83
CA ILE A 619 -30.09 -8.10 -12.73
C ILE A 619 -30.24 -6.69 -13.29
N SER A 620 -31.28 -5.99 -12.82
CA SER A 620 -31.58 -4.63 -13.25
C SER A 620 -30.53 -3.61 -12.77
N ALA A 621 -30.51 -2.44 -13.41
CA ALA A 621 -29.65 -1.31 -13.04
C ALA A 621 -29.83 -0.77 -11.61
N ARG A 622 -30.99 -1.04 -10.98
CA ARG A 622 -31.32 -0.53 -9.65
C ARG A 622 -31.19 -1.59 -8.55
N SER A 623 -30.66 -2.75 -8.89
CA SER A 623 -30.67 -3.90 -8.00
C SER A 623 -29.45 -3.93 -7.08
N SER A 624 -29.65 -4.56 -5.93
CA SER A 624 -28.61 -4.86 -4.95
C SER A 624 -28.65 -6.36 -4.65
N LEU A 625 -27.55 -7.06 -4.85
CA LEU A 625 -27.45 -8.50 -4.64
C LEU A 625 -26.29 -8.79 -3.69
N VAL A 626 -26.59 -9.42 -2.56
CA VAL A 626 -25.59 -9.94 -1.63
C VAL A 626 -25.72 -11.45 -1.57
N ILE A 627 -24.64 -12.18 -1.82
CA ILE A 627 -24.63 -13.65 -1.70
C ILE A 627 -23.50 -14.07 -0.77
N ASN A 628 -23.86 -14.87 0.24
CA ASN A 628 -22.95 -15.50 1.17
C ASN A 628 -23.13 -17.03 1.21
N GLY A 629 -22.03 -17.72 1.52
CA GLY A 629 -22.01 -19.17 1.72
C GLY A 629 -21.56 -19.99 0.50
N SER A 630 -20.75 -21.02 0.76
CA SER A 630 -20.15 -21.87 -0.28
C SER A 630 -21.11 -22.93 -0.83
N GLY A 631 -22.22 -23.23 -0.14
CA GLY A 631 -23.15 -24.29 -0.51
C GLY A 631 -24.25 -23.88 -1.50
N VAL A 632 -24.38 -22.60 -1.82
CA VAL A 632 -25.42 -22.10 -2.72
C VAL A 632 -24.99 -22.08 -4.19
N VAL A 633 -25.93 -22.35 -5.10
CA VAL A 633 -25.81 -22.24 -6.56
C VAL A 633 -27.04 -21.50 -7.09
N ILE A 634 -26.86 -20.61 -8.07
CA ILE A 634 -27.93 -19.80 -8.66
C ILE A 634 -28.15 -20.24 -10.11
N GLU A 635 -29.19 -21.03 -10.35
CA GLU A 635 -29.54 -21.50 -11.69
C GLU A 635 -30.32 -20.44 -12.48
N SER A 636 -31.24 -19.72 -11.85
CA SER A 636 -31.98 -18.64 -12.51
C SER A 636 -32.47 -17.60 -11.49
N LEU A 637 -32.38 -16.32 -11.89
CA LEU A 637 -32.73 -15.17 -11.06
C LEU A 637 -33.16 -14.00 -11.97
N ASP A 638 -34.32 -13.42 -11.69
CA ASP A 638 -34.75 -12.13 -12.24
C ASP A 638 -34.92 -11.12 -11.10
N LEU A 639 -33.94 -10.23 -10.94
CA LEU A 639 -33.83 -9.30 -9.82
C LEU A 639 -34.02 -7.84 -10.26
N ASP A 640 -35.10 -7.23 -9.76
CA ASP A 640 -35.39 -5.80 -9.85
C ASP A 640 -35.70 -5.24 -8.45
N GLY A 641 -34.64 -4.97 -7.68
CA GLY A 641 -34.72 -4.61 -6.26
C GLY A 641 -33.52 -5.15 -5.47
N ALA A 642 -33.67 -5.33 -4.16
CA ALA A 642 -32.64 -5.86 -3.27
C ALA A 642 -32.90 -7.32 -2.92
N LEU A 643 -31.85 -8.15 -2.92
CA LEU A 643 -31.89 -9.53 -2.48
C LEU A 643 -30.61 -9.87 -1.71
N VAL A 644 -30.78 -10.44 -0.52
CA VAL A 644 -29.70 -11.03 0.27
C VAL A 644 -29.96 -12.53 0.34
N ILE A 645 -28.96 -13.31 -0.06
CA ILE A 645 -28.95 -14.77 0.05
C ILE A 645 -27.83 -15.14 1.02
N ASP A 646 -28.19 -15.78 2.12
CA ASP A 646 -27.24 -16.28 3.10
C ASP A 646 -27.39 -17.79 3.23
N CYS A 647 -26.29 -18.51 3.07
CA CYS A 647 -26.22 -19.96 3.17
C CYS A 647 -25.22 -20.32 4.26
N GLU A 648 -25.75 -20.83 5.38
CA GLU A 648 -24.96 -21.22 6.55
C GLU A 648 -23.93 -22.31 6.20
N GLU A 649 -22.85 -22.37 6.99
CA GLU A 649 -21.81 -23.39 6.83
C GLU A 649 -22.39 -24.81 6.92
N GLY A 650 -22.03 -25.66 5.97
CA GLY A 650 -22.53 -27.03 5.87
C GLY A 650 -23.94 -27.16 5.27
N ALA A 651 -24.65 -26.06 5.04
CA ALA A 651 -25.88 -26.06 4.25
C ALA A 651 -25.56 -26.05 2.75
N SER A 652 -26.53 -26.50 1.94
CA SER A 652 -26.46 -26.41 0.47
C SER A 652 -27.83 -26.07 -0.08
N GLY A 653 -27.88 -25.26 -1.14
CA GLY A 653 -29.14 -24.85 -1.76
C GLY A 653 -28.98 -24.49 -3.23
N VAL A 654 -30.04 -24.69 -3.99
CA VAL A 654 -30.13 -24.26 -5.39
C VAL A 654 -31.26 -23.25 -5.49
N ILE A 655 -30.96 -22.09 -6.08
CA ILE A 655 -31.96 -21.06 -6.38
C ILE A 655 -32.31 -21.18 -7.86
N SER A 656 -33.58 -21.53 -8.11
CA SER A 656 -34.16 -21.71 -9.44
C SER A 656 -35.48 -20.97 -9.53
N ASP A 657 -35.72 -20.37 -10.69
CA ASP A 657 -36.91 -19.64 -11.12
C ASP A 657 -37.33 -18.52 -10.15
N LEU A 658 -36.34 -17.92 -9.48
CA LEU A 658 -36.58 -16.87 -8.51
C LEU A 658 -36.77 -15.52 -9.20
N VAL A 659 -37.91 -14.88 -8.94
CA VAL A 659 -38.20 -13.51 -9.37
C VAL A 659 -38.37 -12.63 -8.13
N VAL A 660 -37.58 -11.56 -8.01
CA VAL A 660 -37.62 -10.64 -6.88
C VAL A 660 -37.86 -9.22 -7.38
N LYS A 661 -38.93 -8.61 -6.87
CA LYS A 661 -39.29 -7.21 -7.15
C LYS A 661 -39.62 -6.49 -5.85
N ASN A 662 -38.84 -5.47 -5.51
CA ASN A 662 -39.06 -4.64 -4.34
C ASN A 662 -38.41 -3.25 -4.53
N ASP A 663 -38.46 -2.39 -3.52
CA ASP A 663 -38.01 -0.98 -3.65
C ASP A 663 -36.49 -0.83 -3.91
N GLY A 664 -35.70 -1.86 -3.57
CA GLY A 664 -34.24 -1.89 -3.65
C GLY A 664 -33.55 -0.98 -2.65
N TRP A 665 -32.22 -1.07 -2.58
CA TRP A 665 -31.41 -0.11 -1.84
C TRP A 665 -31.07 1.10 -2.72
N LYS A 666 -30.83 2.25 -2.09
CA LYS A 666 -30.54 3.50 -2.80
C LYS A 666 -29.33 4.20 -2.20
N LYS A 667 -28.36 4.54 -3.06
CA LYS A 667 -27.29 5.49 -2.69
C LYS A 667 -27.86 6.90 -2.58
N VAL A 668 -28.13 7.35 -1.36
CA VAL A 668 -28.65 8.68 -1.06
C VAL A 668 -27.48 9.64 -0.85
N ARG A 669 -27.50 10.77 -1.56
CA ARG A 669 -26.48 11.81 -1.42
C ARG A 669 -26.44 12.29 0.03
N ASP A 670 -25.24 12.29 0.60
CA ASP A 670 -25.04 12.69 1.98
C ASP A 670 -23.86 13.65 2.08
N GLY A 671 -24.17 14.88 2.49
CA GLY A 671 -23.18 15.92 2.80
C GLY A 671 -23.05 16.19 4.31
N SER A 672 -23.77 15.44 5.15
CA SER A 672 -23.66 15.50 6.60
C SER A 672 -22.27 15.01 7.04
N ARG A 673 -21.76 15.56 8.16
CA ARG A 673 -20.31 15.63 8.43
C ARG A 673 -19.80 14.66 9.48
N ASP A 674 -20.69 13.92 10.14
CA ASP A 674 -20.37 13.27 11.41
C ASP A 674 -19.74 11.89 11.24
N ASN A 675 -20.02 11.19 10.13
CA ASN A 675 -19.40 9.91 9.80
C ASN A 675 -18.35 10.08 8.70
N GLU A 676 -17.10 9.73 9.01
CA GLU A 676 -15.97 9.88 8.08
C GLU A 676 -16.10 9.00 6.84
N ILE A 677 -16.62 7.78 6.97
CA ILE A 677 -16.83 6.83 5.88
C ILE A 677 -17.82 7.41 4.86
N ILE A 678 -18.95 7.93 5.35
CA ILE A 678 -19.97 8.58 4.51
C ILE A 678 -19.39 9.84 3.87
N ARG A 679 -18.68 10.69 4.65
CA ARG A 679 -18.08 11.93 4.17
C ARG A 679 -17.09 11.70 3.02
N MET A 680 -16.28 10.64 3.08
CA MET A 680 -15.32 10.28 2.04
C MET A 680 -15.99 9.82 0.73
N ARG A 681 -17.18 9.23 0.81
CA ARG A 681 -17.94 8.72 -0.35
C ARG A 681 -18.93 9.75 -0.92
N GLY A 682 -19.51 10.58 -0.06
CA GLY A 682 -20.56 11.55 -0.41
C GLY A 682 -21.97 10.95 -0.47
N TYR A 683 -22.17 9.76 0.08
CA TYR A 683 -23.45 9.06 0.15
C TYR A 683 -23.49 8.04 1.28
N HIS A 684 -24.70 7.70 1.72
CA HIS A 684 -25.01 6.47 2.45
C HIS A 684 -25.94 5.58 1.61
N LEU A 685 -26.13 4.34 2.05
CA LEU A 685 -27.08 3.40 1.47
C LEU A 685 -28.36 3.38 2.32
N ASP A 686 -29.52 3.58 1.71
CA ASP A 686 -30.86 3.57 2.32
C ASP A 686 -31.68 2.37 1.84
#